data_AF-A0A933KDW5-F1
#
_entry.id   AF-A0A933KDW5-F1
#
_cell.length_a   1.000
_cell.length_b   1.000
_cell.length_c   1.000
_cell.angle_alpha   90.00
_cell.angle_beta   90.00
_cell.angle_gamma   90.00
#
_symmetry.space_group_name_H-M   'P 1'
#
loop_
_entity.id
_entity.type
_entity.pdbx_description
1 polymer ?
#
loop_
_entity_poly.entity_id
_entity_poly.type
_entity_poly.pdbx_seq_one_letter_code
_entity_poly.pdbx_strand_id
1 'polypeptide(L)'
;MRGPRQLAILALAAAGLAAGSLSADNLTVGKDYYELRRFTDALASLKLAIQENPQAWEAYYYSGLIYQESSKPELALKYFASAWRAQPGNEKLGKQLTETYIQNAARSRAANGIEAAVGELEGAIKGGFFSVDLANQLLSHYAEMNKWESTIAVGNEVFRRQENLTLFPRDGSGTKRTHYLVGRACFETRDFRKALEHLEIATVGNETGAKELWDRTQQALAAQAKPYLDQGESLYRAGKMRESRAQFEKAIQIHRDSPFARKMVLKIDNVVKSQDLEGRAQQALADGNAPEALDFLREAALLYPENTGLMQQIKDIQAQAEAMEKAREAREAARDKARRERQENFANLVDAARALQQQEKFVEAQEVYRKALALFPDDLTVKSTLEELTAKVELDTHYEAGLAHFKSKKWADAIRELRTVDDKTEGGFRQSKRHLAMAYLSLNKIDEFEKYANVVLEKRPDDVELLYTLGDQAATAEQSTARLKEAMTRFKQIESVSPGYRDVRERMNRLHWQIYWPEYAVAAILLLGYAVVYIFMKQRPRLMKRLFLTDLDRRVAGSDWAGAMDMHAQMRQFELDTKEALAAHTGFARAFFEGRQYQKCISESQQVLRLAPRNKEIRVLMGKAYYAAKIISPEVLEYYLDVLEIDPDNRNLLSYVGTFCTEKKILNPTTMALMRQLAQLQPENDKVRALLLRGYLKDGDRGASAMALYKIERERNPQNLDVRVILAEEHLRKGDIDKAISECEELLNINLNHPKTHQVMFEAYSKLDKLPELGKVYEQILAGEPYNTFIQSQLARLTGKPSQPPPVAAPPAAVPPSEPEPTVAEKLTSDRVPAASGGPVRGTQRCPKCGTEVLAGTYFCTCGAPL
;
A
#
# COMPACT_ATOMS: atom_id res chain seq x y z
N MET A 1 11.48 -68.56 26.61
CA MET A 1 12.65 -67.67 26.85
C MET A 1 12.17 -66.23 26.78
N ARG A 2 12.18 -65.51 27.91
CA ARG A 2 11.72 -64.11 27.99
C ARG A 2 12.83 -63.19 27.49
N GLY A 3 12.51 -62.28 26.56
CA GLY A 3 13.48 -61.36 25.98
C GLY A 3 13.97 -60.30 26.98
N PRO A 4 15.13 -59.66 26.73
CA PRO A 4 15.79 -58.73 27.66
C PRO A 4 14.93 -57.53 28.08
N ARG A 5 13.96 -57.11 27.26
CA ARG A 5 12.96 -56.09 27.61
C ARG A 5 11.97 -56.53 28.70
N GLN A 6 11.52 -57.78 28.70
CA GLN A 6 10.59 -58.28 29.72
C GLN A 6 11.26 -58.41 31.09
N LEU A 7 12.56 -58.72 31.11
CA LEU A 7 13.37 -58.76 32.33
C LEU A 7 13.63 -57.35 32.88
N ALA A 8 13.88 -56.36 32.01
CA ALA A 8 14.06 -54.97 32.43
C ALA A 8 12.79 -54.38 33.07
N ILE A 9 11.60 -54.68 32.52
CA ILE A 9 10.31 -54.18 33.03
C ILE A 9 9.93 -54.87 34.35
N LEU A 10 10.16 -56.19 34.46
CA LEU A 10 9.95 -56.92 35.72
C LEU A 10 10.95 -56.49 36.81
N ALA A 11 12.19 -56.15 36.44
CA ALA A 11 13.18 -55.62 37.36
C ALA A 11 12.83 -54.22 37.88
N LEU A 12 12.25 -53.35 37.03
CA LEU A 12 11.76 -52.03 37.44
C LEU A 12 10.53 -52.13 38.35
N ALA A 13 9.58 -53.02 38.04
CA ALA A 13 8.41 -53.27 38.89
C ALA A 13 8.78 -53.88 40.26
N ALA A 14 9.79 -54.77 40.29
CA ALA A 14 10.29 -55.35 41.54
C ALA A 14 11.16 -54.36 42.35
N ALA A 15 11.93 -53.48 41.68
CA ALA A 15 12.73 -52.45 42.34
C ALA A 15 11.87 -51.35 42.99
N GLY A 16 10.72 -51.00 42.40
CA GLY A 16 9.78 -50.04 42.97
C GLY A 16 9.11 -50.48 44.26
N LEU A 17 9.00 -51.80 44.51
CA LEU A 17 8.44 -52.35 45.75
C LEU A 17 9.47 -52.40 46.90
N ALA A 18 10.77 -52.39 46.58
CA ALA A 18 11.85 -52.61 47.54
C ALA A 18 12.50 -51.31 48.07
N ALA A 19 12.36 -50.19 47.36
CA ALA A 19 12.85 -48.90 47.80
C ALA A 19 11.66 -47.95 48.02
N GLY A 20 11.33 -47.66 49.28
CA GLY A 20 10.32 -46.67 49.69
C GLY A 20 10.64 -45.21 49.29
N SER A 21 11.37 -45.01 48.20
CA SER A 21 11.80 -43.72 47.67
C SER A 21 11.93 -43.81 46.14
N LEU A 22 10.81 -44.04 45.45
CA LEU A 22 10.49 -43.50 44.14
C LEU A 22 9.02 -43.85 43.89
N SER A 23 8.12 -42.86 43.91
CA SER A 23 6.73 -43.07 43.53
C SER A 23 6.71 -43.51 42.06
N ALA A 24 6.69 -44.82 41.79
CA ALA A 24 6.42 -45.33 40.45
C ALA A 24 5.00 -44.89 40.11
N ASP A 25 4.89 -43.82 39.34
CA ASP A 25 3.62 -43.23 38.94
C ASP A 25 2.76 -44.33 38.29
N ASN A 26 1.61 -44.67 38.90
CA ASN A 26 0.72 -45.76 38.45
C ASN A 26 0.34 -45.62 36.97
N LEU A 27 0.39 -44.39 36.45
CA LEU A 27 0.24 -44.07 35.04
C LEU A 27 1.32 -44.71 34.15
N THR A 28 2.59 -44.64 34.55
CA THR A 28 3.72 -45.23 33.80
C THR A 28 3.63 -46.74 33.75
N VAL A 29 3.31 -47.36 34.89
CA VAL A 29 3.08 -48.81 35.00
C VAL A 29 1.90 -49.25 34.11
N GLY A 30 0.81 -48.47 34.10
CA GLY A 30 -0.33 -48.73 33.23
C GLY A 30 0.01 -48.67 31.73
N LYS A 31 0.84 -47.71 31.29
CA LYS A 31 1.32 -47.60 29.91
C LYS A 31 2.21 -48.79 29.53
N ASP A 32 3.13 -49.18 30.41
CA ASP A 32 4.03 -50.31 30.15
C ASP A 32 3.26 -51.64 30.02
N TYR A 33 2.23 -51.86 30.85
CA TYR A 33 1.36 -53.02 30.70
C TYR A 33 0.52 -53.00 29.42
N TYR A 34 0.12 -51.80 28.95
CA TYR A 34 -0.55 -51.65 27.67
C TYR A 34 0.36 -52.06 26.49
N GLU A 35 1.61 -51.59 26.47
CA GLU A 35 2.60 -51.97 25.45
C GLU A 35 2.90 -53.49 25.46
N LEU A 36 2.83 -54.10 26.64
CA LEU A 36 2.96 -55.57 26.82
C LEU A 36 1.69 -56.35 26.47
N ARG A 37 0.63 -55.72 25.94
CA ARG A 37 -0.68 -56.31 25.62
C ARG A 37 -1.38 -56.97 26.83
N ARG A 38 -1.00 -56.59 28.06
CA ARG A 38 -1.62 -57.09 29.31
C ARG A 38 -2.76 -56.18 29.75
N PHE A 39 -3.86 -56.21 29.00
CA PHE A 39 -4.95 -55.25 29.13
C PHE A 39 -5.67 -55.23 30.49
N THR A 40 -5.81 -56.37 31.15
CA THR A 40 -6.46 -56.46 32.48
C THR A 40 -5.63 -55.77 33.55
N ASP A 41 -4.32 -56.00 33.54
CA ASP A 41 -3.38 -55.42 34.50
C ASP A 41 -3.17 -53.94 34.22
N ALA A 42 -3.08 -53.56 32.95
CA ALA A 42 -3.05 -52.17 32.52
C ALA A 42 -4.28 -51.40 33.01
N LEU A 43 -5.50 -51.92 32.84
CA LEU A 43 -6.71 -51.27 33.35
C LEU A 43 -6.75 -51.15 34.88
N ALA A 44 -6.19 -52.11 35.61
CA ALA A 44 -6.10 -52.03 37.07
C ALA A 44 -5.18 -50.87 37.50
N SER A 45 -3.98 -50.79 36.93
CA SER A 45 -3.03 -49.69 37.19
C SER A 45 -3.55 -48.33 36.73
N LEU A 46 -4.19 -48.25 35.56
CA LEU A 46 -4.76 -47.01 35.03
C LEU A 46 -5.95 -46.51 35.86
N LYS A 47 -6.76 -47.40 36.44
CA LYS A 47 -7.83 -47.02 37.38
C LYS A 47 -7.28 -46.43 38.67
N LEU A 48 -6.20 -47.01 39.21
CA LEU A 48 -5.51 -46.44 40.37
C LEU A 48 -4.94 -45.07 40.04
N ALA A 49 -4.32 -44.90 38.86
CA ALA A 49 -3.84 -43.60 38.39
C ALA A 49 -4.96 -42.54 38.27
N ILE A 50 -6.16 -42.94 37.84
CA ILE A 50 -7.35 -42.06 37.80
C ILE A 50 -7.83 -41.68 39.21
N GLN A 51 -7.76 -42.61 40.17
CA GLN A 51 -8.15 -42.34 41.56
C GLN A 51 -7.16 -41.38 42.25
N GLU A 52 -5.87 -41.53 41.97
CA GLU A 52 -4.81 -40.67 42.49
C GLU A 52 -4.85 -39.27 41.84
N ASN A 53 -5.10 -39.21 40.54
CA ASN A 53 -5.23 -37.96 39.80
C ASN A 53 -6.41 -38.01 38.81
N PRO A 54 -7.59 -37.49 39.19
CA PRO A 54 -8.76 -37.43 38.31
C PRO A 54 -8.59 -36.56 37.05
N GLN A 55 -7.52 -35.76 36.96
CA GLN A 55 -7.18 -34.95 35.78
C GLN A 55 -6.14 -35.63 34.88
N ALA A 56 -5.72 -36.86 35.17
CA ALA A 56 -4.77 -37.61 34.36
C ALA A 56 -5.40 -38.08 33.04
N TRP A 57 -5.46 -37.19 32.04
CA TRP A 57 -6.04 -37.46 30.71
C TRP A 57 -5.44 -38.70 30.04
N GLU A 58 -4.14 -38.97 30.25
CA GLU A 58 -3.44 -40.12 29.69
C GLU A 58 -4.01 -41.44 30.23
N ALA A 59 -4.35 -41.50 31.52
CA ALA A 59 -4.92 -42.70 32.12
C ALA A 59 -6.28 -43.05 31.48
N TYR A 60 -7.10 -42.03 31.24
CA TYR A 60 -8.35 -42.17 30.50
C TYR A 60 -8.13 -42.53 29.02
N TYR A 61 -7.11 -41.94 28.37
CA TYR A 61 -6.78 -42.21 26.97
C TYR A 61 -6.35 -43.67 26.75
N TYR A 62 -5.39 -44.17 27.54
CA TYR A 62 -4.94 -45.56 27.43
C TYR A 62 -6.05 -46.55 27.82
N SER A 63 -6.91 -46.20 28.79
CA SER A 63 -8.12 -47.00 29.08
C SER A 63 -9.07 -47.05 27.89
N GLY A 64 -9.28 -45.93 27.20
CA GLY A 64 -10.08 -45.84 25.98
C GLY A 64 -9.52 -46.71 24.85
N LEU A 65 -8.20 -46.68 24.62
CA LEU A 65 -7.52 -47.54 23.63
C LEU A 65 -7.71 -49.02 23.94
N ILE A 66 -7.57 -49.43 25.21
CA ILE A 66 -7.79 -50.83 25.62
C ILE A 66 -9.22 -51.27 25.31
N TYR A 67 -10.22 -50.44 25.62
CA TYR A 67 -11.62 -50.75 25.32
C TYR A 67 -11.92 -50.75 23.82
N GLN A 68 -11.24 -49.91 23.04
CA GLN A 68 -11.33 -49.88 21.58
C GLN A 68 -10.77 -51.18 20.98
N GLU A 69 -9.60 -51.64 21.43
CA GLU A 69 -9.00 -52.91 21.01
C GLU A 69 -9.80 -54.12 21.48
N SER A 70 -10.47 -54.01 22.64
CA SER A 70 -11.39 -55.03 23.17
C SER A 70 -12.76 -55.05 22.47
N SER A 71 -12.94 -54.31 21.36
CA SER A 71 -14.19 -54.20 20.60
C SER A 71 -15.40 -53.71 21.41
N LYS A 72 -15.19 -52.88 22.44
CA LYS A 72 -16.24 -52.26 23.27
C LYS A 72 -16.32 -50.75 23.01
N PRO A 73 -16.96 -50.32 21.90
CA PRO A 73 -16.90 -48.93 21.42
C PRO A 73 -17.57 -47.92 22.35
N GLU A 74 -18.68 -48.28 23.01
CA GLU A 74 -19.40 -47.38 23.91
C GLU A 74 -18.55 -47.00 25.14
N LEU A 75 -17.83 -47.99 25.70
CA LEU A 75 -16.91 -47.76 26.80
C LEU A 75 -15.69 -46.96 26.33
N ALA A 76 -15.12 -47.30 25.17
CA ALA A 76 -14.01 -46.55 24.59
C ALA A 76 -14.35 -45.06 24.43
N LEU A 77 -15.53 -44.76 23.86
CA LEU A 77 -16.03 -43.40 23.70
C LEU A 77 -16.22 -42.68 25.03
N LYS A 78 -16.75 -43.36 26.06
CA LYS A 78 -16.87 -42.79 27.42
C LYS A 78 -15.51 -42.42 28.01
N TYR A 79 -14.51 -43.28 27.88
CA TYR A 79 -13.16 -43.02 28.41
C TYR A 79 -12.43 -41.95 27.59
N PHE A 80 -12.55 -41.92 26.26
CA PHE A 80 -11.99 -40.84 25.44
C PHE A 80 -12.68 -39.48 25.67
N ALA A 81 -14.00 -39.45 25.86
CA ALA A 81 -14.71 -38.23 26.24
C ALA A 81 -14.27 -37.73 27.62
N SER A 82 -13.97 -38.64 28.54
CA SER A 82 -13.42 -38.30 29.86
C SER A 82 -11.98 -37.77 29.74
N ALA A 83 -11.15 -38.37 28.87
CA ALA A 83 -9.81 -37.88 28.55
C ALA A 83 -9.85 -36.45 27.97
N TRP A 84 -10.79 -36.18 27.06
CA TRP A 84 -10.99 -34.84 26.49
C TRP A 84 -11.45 -33.81 27.54
N ARG A 85 -12.33 -34.20 28.46
CA ARG A 85 -12.76 -33.30 29.55
C ARG A 85 -11.62 -32.99 30.52
N ALA A 86 -10.73 -33.95 30.77
CA ALA A 86 -9.54 -33.75 31.62
C ALA A 86 -8.49 -32.84 30.95
N GLN A 87 -8.38 -32.87 29.62
CA GLN A 87 -7.53 -31.92 28.87
C GLN A 87 -8.22 -31.40 27.60
N PRO A 88 -9.08 -30.38 27.73
CA PRO A 88 -9.72 -29.74 26.58
C PRO A 88 -8.68 -29.06 25.68
N GLY A 89 -8.79 -29.22 24.36
CA GLY A 89 -7.90 -28.58 23.39
C GLY A 89 -6.67 -29.39 22.97
N ASN A 90 -6.47 -30.61 23.51
CA ASN A 90 -5.44 -31.52 23.03
C ASN A 90 -5.83 -32.11 21.66
N GLU A 91 -5.15 -31.66 20.59
CA GLU A 91 -5.45 -32.04 19.20
C GLU A 91 -5.46 -33.56 18.98
N LYS A 92 -4.55 -34.31 19.61
CA LYS A 92 -4.46 -35.77 19.49
C LYS A 92 -5.70 -36.46 20.08
N LEU A 93 -6.15 -36.00 21.25
CA LEU A 93 -7.37 -36.50 21.87
C LEU A 93 -8.61 -36.12 21.05
N GLY A 94 -8.64 -34.90 20.52
CA GLY A 94 -9.74 -34.42 19.67
C GLY A 94 -9.88 -35.25 18.38
N LYS A 95 -8.75 -35.57 17.72
CA LYS A 95 -8.71 -36.45 16.54
C LYS A 95 -9.19 -37.86 16.90
N GLN A 96 -8.66 -38.47 17.96
CA GLN A 96 -9.07 -39.81 18.38
C GLN A 96 -10.57 -39.88 18.74
N LEU A 97 -11.07 -38.88 19.47
CA LEU A 97 -12.46 -38.81 19.88
C LEU A 97 -13.40 -38.59 18.68
N THR A 98 -13.00 -37.73 17.74
CA THR A 98 -13.73 -37.53 16.47
C THR A 98 -13.83 -38.82 15.67
N GLU A 99 -12.71 -39.53 15.49
CA GLU A 99 -12.69 -40.80 14.78
C GLU A 99 -13.58 -41.84 15.48
N THR A 100 -13.52 -41.90 16.82
CA THR A 100 -14.36 -42.83 17.61
C THR A 100 -15.85 -42.53 17.45
N TYR A 101 -16.25 -41.25 17.49
CA TYR A 101 -17.64 -40.85 17.25
C TYR A 101 -18.10 -41.19 15.83
N ILE A 102 -17.26 -40.96 14.81
CA ILE A 102 -17.59 -41.29 13.42
C ILE A 102 -17.72 -42.81 13.24
N GLN A 103 -16.79 -43.59 13.80
CA GLN A 103 -16.85 -45.06 13.76
C GLN A 103 -18.10 -45.60 14.48
N ASN A 104 -18.46 -45.02 15.62
CA ASN A 104 -19.67 -45.43 16.34
C ASN A 104 -20.94 -45.05 15.57
N ALA A 105 -21.01 -43.83 15.03
CA ALA A 105 -22.11 -43.40 14.18
C ALA A 105 -22.24 -44.28 12.93
N ALA A 106 -21.14 -44.74 12.33
CA ALA A 106 -21.16 -45.68 11.21
C ALA A 106 -21.72 -47.07 11.62
N ARG A 107 -21.38 -47.55 12.82
CA ARG A 107 -21.94 -48.80 13.38
C ARG A 107 -23.43 -48.64 13.66
N SER A 108 -23.84 -47.53 14.28
CA SER A 108 -25.23 -47.22 14.56
C SER A 108 -26.05 -47.00 13.30
N ARG A 109 -25.44 -46.46 12.24
CA ARG A 109 -26.03 -46.43 10.89
C ARG A 109 -26.30 -47.82 10.35
N ALA A 110 -25.32 -48.72 10.46
CA ALA A 110 -25.44 -50.10 9.98
C ALA A 110 -26.47 -50.92 10.77
N ALA A 111 -26.59 -50.68 12.08
CA ALA A 111 -27.51 -51.41 12.95
C ALA A 111 -28.94 -50.84 12.92
N ASN A 112 -29.09 -49.52 13.01
CA ASN A 112 -30.35 -48.84 13.34
C ASN A 112 -30.75 -47.75 12.32
N GLY A 113 -30.02 -47.63 11.21
CA GLY A 113 -30.30 -46.65 10.15
C GLY A 113 -29.71 -45.26 10.38
N ILE A 114 -29.86 -44.38 9.38
CA ILE A 114 -29.20 -43.07 9.33
C ILE A 114 -29.64 -42.15 10.48
N GLU A 115 -30.88 -42.26 10.95
CA GLU A 115 -31.41 -41.42 12.03
C GLU A 115 -30.71 -41.68 13.37
N ALA A 116 -30.37 -42.93 13.67
CA ALA A 116 -29.61 -43.28 14.86
C ALA A 116 -28.20 -42.68 14.83
N ALA A 117 -27.53 -42.73 13.67
CA ALA A 117 -26.23 -42.12 13.46
C ALA A 117 -26.26 -40.59 13.61
N VAL A 118 -27.28 -39.94 13.06
CA VAL A 118 -27.52 -38.50 13.22
C VAL A 118 -27.73 -38.15 14.69
N GLY A 119 -28.54 -38.93 15.42
CA GLY A 119 -28.80 -38.71 16.84
C GLY A 119 -27.53 -38.76 17.70
N GLU A 120 -26.61 -39.70 17.42
CA GLU A 120 -25.32 -39.79 18.11
C GLU A 120 -24.41 -38.60 17.82
N LEU A 121 -24.30 -38.20 16.54
CA LEU A 121 -23.46 -37.08 16.13
C LEU A 121 -24.01 -35.74 16.66
N GLU A 122 -25.32 -35.54 16.62
CA GLU A 122 -25.97 -34.39 17.25
C GLU A 122 -25.77 -34.38 18.77
N GLY A 123 -25.88 -35.55 19.41
CA GLY A 123 -25.67 -35.71 20.84
C GLY A 123 -24.24 -35.33 21.26
N ALA A 124 -23.24 -35.69 20.45
CA ALA A 124 -21.86 -35.31 20.66
C ALA A 124 -21.66 -33.77 20.58
N ILE A 125 -22.23 -33.13 19.56
CA ILE A 125 -22.14 -31.67 19.34
C ILE A 125 -22.86 -30.91 20.46
N LYS A 126 -24.08 -31.34 20.84
CA LYS A 126 -24.85 -30.78 21.95
C LYS A 126 -24.16 -31.02 23.30
N GLY A 127 -23.46 -32.14 23.45
CA GLY A 127 -22.65 -32.50 24.62
C GLY A 127 -21.35 -31.71 24.79
N GLY A 128 -21.09 -30.72 23.93
CA GLY A 128 -19.96 -29.80 24.04
C GLY A 128 -18.70 -30.21 23.30
N PHE A 129 -18.71 -31.34 22.58
CA PHE A 129 -17.58 -31.75 21.72
C PHE A 129 -17.85 -31.36 20.27
N PHE A 130 -16.99 -30.52 19.69
CA PHE A 130 -17.16 -30.02 18.33
C PHE A 130 -15.87 -30.17 17.53
N SER A 131 -15.96 -30.83 16.37
CA SER A 131 -14.91 -30.85 15.36
C SER A 131 -15.53 -30.72 13.97
N VAL A 132 -14.74 -30.20 13.02
CA VAL A 132 -15.19 -29.93 11.64
C VAL A 132 -15.51 -31.23 10.92
N ASP A 133 -14.72 -32.28 11.12
CA ASP A 133 -14.94 -33.59 10.49
C ASP A 133 -16.20 -34.28 11.03
N LEU A 134 -16.46 -34.17 12.34
CA LEU A 134 -17.70 -34.65 12.94
C LEU A 134 -18.93 -33.92 12.36
N ALA A 135 -18.83 -32.60 12.23
CA ALA A 135 -19.89 -31.78 11.64
C ALA A 135 -20.09 -32.11 10.15
N ASN A 136 -19.02 -32.33 9.39
CA ASN A 136 -19.11 -32.73 7.97
C ASN A 136 -19.79 -34.09 7.79
N GLN A 137 -19.55 -35.04 8.70
CA GLN A 137 -20.23 -36.32 8.69
C GLN A 137 -21.73 -36.15 8.96
N LEU A 138 -22.10 -35.34 9.94
CA LEU A 138 -23.49 -35.00 10.24
C LEU A 138 -24.18 -34.29 9.05
N LEU A 139 -23.51 -33.29 8.46
CA LEU A 139 -24.00 -32.57 7.28
C LEU A 139 -24.20 -33.50 6.08
N SER A 140 -23.31 -34.48 5.89
CA SER A 140 -23.44 -35.47 4.82
C SER A 140 -24.68 -36.35 5.03
N HIS A 141 -24.95 -36.77 6.28
CA HIS A 141 -26.16 -37.52 6.61
C HIS A 141 -27.44 -36.68 6.47
N TYR A 142 -27.43 -35.41 6.86
CA TYR A 142 -28.58 -34.52 6.59
C TYR A 142 -28.82 -34.30 5.09
N ALA A 143 -27.76 -34.16 4.31
CA ALA A 143 -27.86 -34.04 2.86
C ALA A 143 -28.42 -35.31 2.21
N GLU A 144 -28.05 -36.50 2.69
CA GLU A 144 -28.64 -37.78 2.26
C GLU A 144 -30.13 -37.89 2.62
N MET A 145 -30.54 -37.31 3.74
CA MET A 145 -31.94 -37.26 4.19
C MET A 145 -32.76 -36.12 3.54
N ASN A 146 -32.19 -35.33 2.63
CA ASN A 146 -32.78 -34.11 2.07
C ASN A 146 -33.19 -33.06 3.13
N LYS A 147 -32.56 -33.07 4.32
CA LYS A 147 -32.78 -32.07 5.38
C LYS A 147 -31.92 -30.82 5.11
N TRP A 148 -32.26 -30.08 4.06
CA TRP A 148 -31.46 -28.95 3.58
C TRP A 148 -31.36 -27.79 4.57
N GLU A 149 -32.45 -27.45 5.25
CA GLU A 149 -32.45 -26.38 6.28
C GLU A 149 -31.53 -26.72 7.46
N SER A 150 -31.57 -27.96 7.93
CA SER A 150 -30.68 -28.45 9.00
C SER A 150 -29.21 -28.46 8.54
N THR A 151 -28.96 -28.81 7.27
CA THR A 151 -27.62 -28.76 6.65
C THR A 151 -27.08 -27.32 6.65
N ILE A 152 -27.89 -26.34 6.26
CA ILE A 152 -27.51 -24.93 6.27
C ILE A 152 -27.28 -24.44 7.71
N ALA A 153 -28.17 -24.80 8.65
CA ALA A 153 -28.06 -24.37 10.05
C ALA A 153 -26.78 -24.86 10.73
N VAL A 154 -26.46 -26.16 10.58
CA VAL A 154 -25.24 -26.73 11.14
C VAL A 154 -24.00 -26.22 10.42
N GLY A 155 -24.05 -26.04 9.10
CA GLY A 155 -22.95 -25.47 8.33
C GLY A 155 -22.62 -24.04 8.77
N ASN A 156 -23.65 -23.20 8.99
CA ASN A 156 -23.47 -21.85 9.51
C ASN A 156 -22.89 -21.82 10.93
N GLU A 157 -23.23 -22.80 11.78
CA GLU A 157 -22.61 -22.96 13.10
C GLU A 157 -21.13 -23.32 12.98
N VAL A 158 -20.75 -24.16 12.01
CA VAL A 158 -19.34 -24.45 11.72
C VAL A 158 -18.59 -23.16 11.34
N PHE A 159 -19.15 -22.34 10.45
CA PHE A 159 -18.53 -21.08 10.05
C PHE A 159 -18.39 -20.09 11.21
N ARG A 160 -19.44 -19.93 12.03
CA ARG A 160 -19.45 -19.04 13.20
C ARG A 160 -18.38 -19.41 14.24
N ARG A 161 -18.24 -20.71 14.54
CA ARG A 161 -17.23 -21.18 15.50
C ARG A 161 -15.81 -20.99 14.98
N GLN A 162 -15.59 -21.09 13.67
CA GLN A 162 -14.28 -20.88 13.07
C GLN A 162 -13.88 -19.40 13.01
N GLU A 163 -14.81 -18.48 12.76
CA GLU A 163 -14.52 -17.03 12.80
C GLU A 163 -14.01 -16.55 14.17
N ASN A 164 -14.40 -17.23 15.25
CA ASN A 164 -13.94 -16.93 16.61
C ASN A 164 -12.60 -17.57 17.00
N LEU A 165 -12.01 -18.44 16.18
CA LEU A 165 -10.71 -19.11 16.44
C LEU A 165 -9.60 -18.51 15.55
N THR A 166 -9.07 -17.35 15.93
CA THR A 166 -8.06 -16.59 15.17
C THR A 166 -6.59 -17.01 15.36
N LEU A 167 -6.28 -18.22 15.86
CA LEU A 167 -4.91 -18.55 16.32
C LEU A 167 -4.30 -19.91 15.94
N PHE A 168 -4.92 -20.75 15.09
CA PHE A 168 -4.28 -22.00 14.63
C PHE A 168 -4.40 -22.21 13.11
N PRO A 169 -3.39 -22.85 12.46
CA PRO A 169 -3.38 -23.03 11.02
C PRO A 169 -4.54 -23.94 10.60
N ARG A 170 -5.31 -23.44 9.62
CA ARG A 170 -6.43 -24.14 8.98
C ARG A 170 -5.98 -25.49 8.42
N ASP A 171 -6.48 -26.59 8.98
CA ASP A 171 -6.78 -27.77 8.17
C ASP A 171 -7.92 -27.38 7.22
N GLY A 172 -7.55 -26.67 6.14
CA GLY A 172 -8.48 -26.07 5.20
C GLY A 172 -9.30 -27.10 4.40
N SER A 173 -9.05 -28.41 4.54
CA SER A 173 -9.80 -29.47 3.87
C SER A 173 -11.21 -29.63 4.43
N GLY A 174 -11.36 -29.68 5.76
CA GLY A 174 -12.65 -29.89 6.41
C GLY A 174 -13.65 -28.78 6.10
N THR A 175 -13.24 -27.51 6.19
CA THR A 175 -14.13 -26.37 5.93
C THR A 175 -14.56 -26.28 4.47
N LYS A 176 -13.73 -26.73 3.51
CA LYS A 176 -14.11 -26.77 2.08
C LYS A 176 -15.27 -27.73 1.83
N ARG A 177 -15.23 -28.92 2.44
CA ARG A 177 -16.31 -29.89 2.37
C ARG A 177 -17.61 -29.31 2.98
N THR A 178 -17.50 -28.56 4.08
CA THR A 178 -18.63 -27.85 4.68
C THR A 178 -19.24 -26.86 3.69
N HIS A 179 -18.42 -26.02 3.03
CA HIS A 179 -18.88 -25.10 1.99
C HIS A 179 -19.55 -25.81 0.81
N TYR A 180 -19.02 -26.95 0.38
CA TYR A 180 -19.67 -27.75 -0.68
C TYR A 180 -21.05 -28.26 -0.25
N LEU A 181 -21.18 -28.83 0.96
CA LEU A 181 -22.45 -29.38 1.46
C LEU A 181 -23.50 -28.28 1.68
N VAL A 182 -23.09 -27.14 2.22
CA VAL A 182 -23.98 -25.97 2.37
C VAL A 182 -24.33 -25.39 1.00
N GLY A 183 -23.37 -25.26 0.08
CA GLY A 183 -23.60 -24.82 -1.29
C GLY A 183 -24.59 -25.71 -2.04
N ARG A 184 -24.49 -27.03 -1.85
CA ARG A 184 -25.47 -28.00 -2.36
C ARG A 184 -26.84 -27.81 -1.73
N ALA A 185 -26.92 -27.65 -0.41
CA ALA A 185 -28.20 -27.39 0.25
C ALA A 185 -28.86 -26.10 -0.25
N CYS A 186 -28.08 -25.03 -0.44
CA CYS A 186 -28.57 -23.77 -1.03
C CYS A 186 -29.02 -23.92 -2.49
N PHE A 187 -28.34 -24.76 -3.27
CA PHE A 187 -28.76 -25.07 -4.65
C PHE A 187 -30.12 -25.76 -4.67
N GLU A 188 -30.34 -26.76 -3.81
CA GLU A 188 -31.59 -27.51 -3.72
C GLU A 188 -32.75 -26.66 -3.18
N THR A 189 -32.48 -25.71 -2.28
CA THR A 189 -33.48 -24.72 -1.81
C THR A 189 -33.71 -23.56 -2.79
N ARG A 190 -33.07 -23.59 -3.98
CA ARG A 190 -33.13 -22.56 -5.02
C ARG A 190 -32.56 -21.19 -4.61
N ASP A 191 -31.78 -21.12 -3.55
CA ASP A 191 -30.99 -19.94 -3.19
C ASP A 191 -29.64 -19.99 -3.95
N PHE A 192 -29.72 -19.86 -5.28
CA PHE A 192 -28.58 -20.01 -6.19
C PHE A 192 -27.48 -18.98 -5.93
N ARG A 193 -27.82 -17.82 -5.35
CA ARG A 193 -26.86 -16.79 -5.01
C ARG A 193 -25.93 -17.24 -3.88
N LYS A 194 -26.48 -17.67 -2.75
CA LYS A 194 -25.66 -18.21 -1.64
C LYS A 194 -24.98 -19.52 -2.04
N ALA A 195 -25.62 -20.31 -2.90
CA ALA A 195 -25.01 -21.51 -3.46
C ALA A 195 -23.69 -21.17 -4.18
N LEU A 196 -23.68 -20.16 -5.07
CA LEU A 196 -22.45 -19.74 -5.75
C LEU A 196 -21.36 -19.29 -4.79
N GLU A 197 -21.69 -18.48 -3.79
CA GLU A 197 -20.71 -17.95 -2.83
C GLU A 197 -19.98 -19.09 -2.10
N HIS A 198 -20.71 -20.12 -1.67
CA HIS A 198 -20.11 -21.28 -1.01
C HIS A 198 -19.40 -22.22 -2.01
N LEU A 199 -19.96 -22.42 -3.21
CA LEU A 199 -19.36 -23.29 -4.22
C LEU A 199 -18.09 -22.70 -4.84
N GLU A 200 -17.94 -21.38 -4.90
CA GLU A 200 -16.69 -20.73 -5.31
C GLU A 200 -15.54 -21.09 -4.35
N ILE A 201 -15.78 -21.05 -3.04
CA ILE A 201 -14.78 -21.45 -2.04
C ILE A 201 -14.48 -22.95 -2.14
N ALA A 202 -15.50 -23.78 -2.37
CA ALA A 202 -15.33 -25.22 -2.52
C ALA A 202 -14.57 -25.60 -3.80
N THR A 203 -14.75 -24.87 -4.91
CA THR A 203 -14.05 -25.12 -6.19
C THR A 203 -12.58 -24.74 -6.12
N VAL A 204 -12.23 -23.59 -5.54
CA VAL A 204 -10.83 -23.22 -5.23
C VAL A 204 -10.17 -24.28 -4.34
N GLY A 205 -10.97 -24.96 -3.52
CA GLY A 205 -10.54 -26.04 -2.66
C GLY A 205 -10.23 -27.38 -3.33
N ASN A 206 -10.55 -27.55 -4.62
CA ASN A 206 -10.56 -28.83 -5.36
C ASN A 206 -11.51 -29.89 -4.76
N GLU A 207 -12.64 -29.48 -4.17
CA GLU A 207 -13.63 -30.41 -3.64
C GLU A 207 -14.34 -31.15 -4.79
N THR A 208 -14.44 -32.49 -4.68
CA THR A 208 -15.01 -33.34 -5.73
C THR A 208 -16.47 -33.00 -5.99
N GLY A 209 -16.83 -32.72 -7.24
CA GLY A 209 -18.21 -32.37 -7.64
C GLY A 209 -18.59 -30.90 -7.40
N ALA A 210 -17.75 -30.09 -6.76
CA ALA A 210 -18.05 -28.66 -6.53
C ALA A 210 -18.10 -27.86 -7.83
N LYS A 211 -17.22 -28.17 -8.80
CA LYS A 211 -17.15 -27.46 -10.09
C LYS A 211 -18.38 -27.70 -10.94
N GLU A 212 -18.79 -28.95 -11.08
CA GLU A 212 -20.00 -29.31 -11.83
C GLU A 212 -21.24 -28.63 -11.24
N LEU A 213 -21.37 -28.63 -9.91
CA LEU A 213 -22.48 -27.97 -9.24
C LEU A 213 -22.42 -26.45 -9.39
N TRP A 214 -21.23 -25.85 -9.35
CA TRP A 214 -21.01 -24.42 -9.63
C TRP A 214 -21.45 -24.07 -11.05
N ASP A 215 -21.06 -24.85 -12.06
CA ASP A 215 -21.45 -24.66 -13.47
C ASP A 215 -22.98 -24.75 -13.64
N ARG A 216 -23.63 -25.74 -13.02
CA ARG A 216 -25.10 -25.86 -13.01
C ARG A 216 -25.79 -24.68 -12.34
N THR A 217 -25.21 -24.16 -11.26
CA THR A 217 -25.73 -22.99 -10.55
C THR A 217 -25.62 -21.73 -11.41
N GLN A 218 -24.50 -21.55 -12.12
CA GLN A 218 -24.31 -20.47 -13.10
C GLN A 218 -25.34 -20.54 -14.23
N GLN A 219 -25.57 -21.73 -14.79
CA GLN A 219 -26.58 -21.94 -15.84
C GLN A 219 -28.00 -21.61 -15.36
N ALA A 220 -28.36 -22.02 -14.14
CA ALA A 220 -29.67 -21.72 -13.56
C ALA A 220 -29.89 -20.20 -13.39
N LEU A 221 -28.87 -19.47 -12.92
CA LEU A 221 -28.93 -18.01 -12.79
C LEU A 221 -28.97 -17.30 -14.16
N ALA A 222 -28.21 -17.80 -15.14
CA ALA A 222 -28.25 -17.29 -16.51
C ALA A 222 -29.65 -17.47 -17.13
N ALA A 223 -30.30 -18.60 -16.88
CA ALA A 223 -31.68 -18.85 -17.32
C ALA A 223 -32.69 -17.90 -16.65
N GLN A 224 -32.52 -17.59 -15.36
CA GLN A 224 -33.36 -16.60 -14.65
C GLN A 224 -33.14 -15.16 -15.15
N ALA A 225 -31.91 -14.82 -15.53
CA ALA A 225 -31.56 -13.48 -16.00
C ALA A 225 -32.02 -13.23 -17.46
N LYS A 226 -32.14 -14.28 -18.28
CA LYS A 226 -32.48 -14.22 -19.72
C LYS A 226 -33.67 -13.31 -20.08
N PRO A 227 -34.87 -13.41 -19.47
CA PRO A 227 -36.00 -12.55 -19.86
C PRO A 227 -35.71 -11.05 -19.69
N TYR A 228 -34.90 -10.68 -18.71
CA TYR A 228 -34.49 -9.28 -18.50
C TYR A 228 -33.45 -8.82 -19.53
N LEU A 229 -32.57 -9.72 -19.99
CA LEU A 229 -31.64 -9.44 -21.09
C LEU A 229 -32.40 -9.19 -22.39
N ASP A 230 -33.35 -10.08 -22.73
CA ASP A 230 -34.15 -9.98 -23.95
C ASP A 230 -35.00 -8.71 -23.94
N GLN A 231 -35.62 -8.39 -22.79
CA GLN A 231 -36.37 -7.15 -22.62
C GLN A 231 -35.46 -5.91 -22.72
N GLY A 232 -34.31 -5.92 -22.06
CA GLY A 232 -33.31 -4.84 -22.12
C GLY A 232 -32.85 -4.56 -23.55
N GLU A 233 -32.60 -5.60 -24.34
CA GLU A 233 -32.20 -5.47 -25.74
C GLU A 233 -33.32 -4.91 -26.62
N SER A 234 -34.57 -5.36 -26.42
CA SER A 234 -35.72 -4.80 -27.15
C SER A 234 -35.88 -3.29 -26.89
N LEU A 235 -35.71 -2.86 -25.64
CA LEU A 235 -35.79 -1.45 -25.23
C LEU A 235 -34.60 -0.64 -25.76
N TYR A 236 -33.41 -1.25 -25.83
CA TYR A 236 -32.22 -0.64 -26.42
C TYR A 236 -32.45 -0.33 -27.91
N ARG A 237 -32.98 -1.30 -28.66
CA ARG A 237 -33.33 -1.13 -30.08
C ARG A 237 -34.45 -0.10 -30.29
N ALA A 238 -35.36 0.03 -29.33
CA ALA A 238 -36.42 1.04 -29.33
C ALA A 238 -35.92 2.45 -28.94
N GLY A 239 -34.63 2.65 -28.64
CA GLY A 239 -34.06 3.95 -28.26
C GLY A 239 -34.36 4.38 -26.81
N LYS A 240 -35.01 3.53 -26.01
CA LYS A 240 -35.38 3.82 -24.62
C LYS A 240 -34.24 3.48 -23.66
N MET A 241 -33.17 4.27 -23.72
CA MET A 241 -31.90 4.00 -23.03
C MET A 241 -32.05 3.79 -21.52
N ARG A 242 -32.81 4.65 -20.82
CA ARG A 242 -33.01 4.54 -19.37
C ARG A 242 -33.78 3.28 -18.95
N GLU A 243 -34.85 2.94 -19.67
CA GLU A 243 -35.65 1.72 -19.40
C GLU A 243 -34.84 0.46 -19.73
N SER A 244 -34.09 0.48 -20.83
CA SER A 244 -33.19 -0.60 -21.23
C SER A 244 -32.11 -0.87 -20.16
N ARG A 245 -31.47 0.19 -19.67
CA ARG A 245 -30.47 0.11 -18.58
C ARG A 245 -31.03 -0.56 -17.34
N ALA A 246 -32.25 -0.19 -16.93
CA ALA A 246 -32.89 -0.76 -15.75
C ALA A 246 -33.14 -2.27 -15.88
N GLN A 247 -33.45 -2.77 -17.08
CA GLN A 247 -33.62 -4.21 -17.30
C GLN A 247 -32.28 -4.96 -17.29
N PHE A 248 -31.23 -4.40 -17.88
CA PHE A 248 -29.88 -4.98 -17.77
C PHE A 248 -29.36 -4.98 -16.33
N GLU A 249 -29.67 -3.95 -15.53
CA GLU A 249 -29.34 -3.94 -14.10
C GLU A 249 -30.06 -5.02 -13.31
N LYS A 250 -31.35 -5.27 -13.59
CA LYS A 250 -32.08 -6.42 -13.00
C LYS A 250 -31.46 -7.75 -13.38
N ALA A 251 -31.02 -7.90 -14.64
CA ALA A 251 -30.30 -9.09 -15.07
C ALA A 251 -28.97 -9.28 -14.31
N ILE A 252 -28.24 -8.18 -14.03
CA ILE A 252 -27.00 -8.20 -13.23
C ILE A 252 -27.27 -8.54 -11.76
N GLN A 253 -28.39 -8.08 -11.19
CA GLN A 253 -28.76 -8.43 -9.81
C GLN A 253 -29.01 -9.93 -9.64
N ILE A 254 -29.52 -10.57 -10.69
CA ILE A 254 -29.76 -12.02 -10.74
C ILE A 254 -28.45 -12.76 -11.03
N HIS A 255 -27.72 -12.37 -12.09
CA HIS A 255 -26.47 -12.97 -12.51
C HIS A 255 -25.35 -11.92 -12.53
N ARG A 256 -24.65 -11.81 -11.39
CA ARG A 256 -23.66 -10.73 -11.13
C ARG A 256 -22.62 -10.61 -12.23
N ASP A 257 -22.13 -11.73 -12.73
CA ASP A 257 -21.04 -11.78 -13.71
C ASP A 257 -21.51 -11.95 -15.14
N SER A 258 -22.75 -11.55 -15.47
CA SER A 258 -23.22 -11.53 -16.85
C SER A 258 -22.37 -10.56 -17.68
N PRO A 259 -21.48 -11.05 -18.57
CA PRO A 259 -20.57 -10.18 -19.31
C PRO A 259 -21.34 -9.34 -20.34
N PHE A 260 -22.40 -9.91 -20.90
CA PHE A 260 -23.27 -9.24 -21.86
C PHE A 260 -24.04 -8.07 -21.23
N ALA A 261 -24.69 -8.29 -20.08
CA ALA A 261 -25.44 -7.24 -19.40
C ALA A 261 -24.55 -6.05 -19.00
N ARG A 262 -23.36 -6.32 -18.44
CA ARG A 262 -22.40 -5.28 -18.06
C ARG A 262 -21.92 -4.48 -19.27
N LYS A 263 -21.59 -5.16 -20.38
CA LYS A 263 -21.19 -4.51 -21.63
C LYS A 263 -22.31 -3.59 -22.16
N MET A 264 -23.55 -4.03 -22.09
CA MET A 264 -24.69 -3.23 -22.54
C MET A 264 -24.95 -2.02 -21.64
N VAL A 265 -24.87 -2.16 -20.30
CA VAL A 265 -24.98 -1.01 -19.38
C VAL A 265 -23.90 0.02 -19.67
N LEU A 266 -22.64 -0.40 -19.88
CA LEU A 266 -21.56 0.51 -20.24
C LEU A 266 -21.81 1.22 -21.58
N LYS A 267 -22.29 0.48 -22.60
CA LYS A 267 -22.64 1.09 -23.90
C LYS A 267 -23.75 2.12 -23.74
N ILE A 268 -24.78 1.82 -22.95
CA ILE A 268 -25.89 2.74 -22.67
C ILE A 268 -25.43 3.97 -21.89
N ASP A 269 -24.59 3.80 -20.88
CA ASP A 269 -24.05 4.91 -20.08
C ASP A 269 -23.24 5.89 -20.94
N ASN A 270 -22.45 5.37 -21.88
CA ASN A 270 -21.71 6.21 -22.83
C ASN A 270 -22.64 6.99 -23.77
N VAL A 271 -23.72 6.36 -24.26
CA VAL A 271 -24.73 7.03 -25.09
C VAL A 271 -25.45 8.13 -24.31
N VAL A 272 -25.87 7.87 -23.07
CA VAL A 272 -26.55 8.86 -22.23
C VAL A 272 -25.62 10.04 -21.90
N LYS A 273 -24.34 9.77 -21.62
CA LYS A 273 -23.34 10.83 -21.39
C LYS A 273 -23.07 11.66 -22.65
N SER A 274 -22.98 11.03 -23.83
CA SER A 274 -22.88 11.74 -25.10
C SER A 274 -24.03 12.73 -25.28
N GLN A 275 -25.27 12.28 -25.02
CA GLN A 275 -26.46 13.14 -25.13
C GLN A 275 -26.46 14.32 -24.15
N ASP A 276 -25.94 14.14 -22.94
CA ASP A 276 -25.82 15.22 -21.95
C ASP A 276 -24.77 16.27 -22.37
N LEU A 277 -23.61 15.81 -22.86
CA LEU A 277 -22.55 16.68 -23.39
C LEU A 277 -23.01 17.45 -24.63
N GLU A 278 -23.80 16.83 -25.51
CA GLU A 278 -24.45 17.51 -26.63
C GLU A 278 -25.36 18.66 -26.17
N GLY A 279 -26.15 18.44 -25.12
CA GLY A 279 -26.99 19.49 -24.52
C GLY A 279 -26.18 20.65 -23.94
N ARG A 280 -25.07 20.35 -23.26
CA ARG A 280 -24.14 21.37 -22.72
C ARG A 280 -23.43 22.15 -23.82
N ALA A 281 -23.06 21.47 -24.92
CA ALA A 281 -22.48 22.14 -26.09
C ALA A 281 -23.45 23.12 -26.72
N GLN A 282 -24.73 22.75 -26.86
CA GLN A 282 -25.77 23.66 -27.38
C GLN A 282 -25.94 24.90 -26.50
N GLN A 283 -25.85 24.73 -25.17
CA GLN A 283 -25.90 25.85 -24.24
C GLN A 283 -24.68 26.78 -24.38
N ALA A 284 -23.47 26.22 -24.45
CA ALA A 284 -22.25 27.01 -24.66
C ALA A 284 -22.25 27.78 -25.99
N LEU A 285 -22.86 27.22 -27.05
CA LEU A 285 -23.10 27.94 -28.30
C LEU A 285 -24.08 29.10 -28.13
N ALA A 286 -25.16 28.90 -27.36
CA ALA A 286 -26.13 29.97 -27.06
C ALA A 286 -25.48 31.11 -26.27
N ASP A 287 -24.50 30.80 -25.42
CA ASP A 287 -23.71 31.77 -24.65
C ASP A 287 -22.60 32.45 -25.49
N GLY A 288 -22.44 32.07 -26.76
CA GLY A 288 -21.43 32.61 -27.68
C GLY A 288 -20.01 32.05 -27.47
N ASN A 289 -19.85 31.00 -26.67
CA ASN A 289 -18.55 30.36 -26.40
C ASN A 289 -18.31 29.14 -27.31
N ALA A 290 -17.97 29.40 -28.57
CA ALA A 290 -17.70 28.37 -29.57
C ALA A 290 -16.58 27.36 -29.22
N PRO A 291 -15.43 27.74 -28.60
CA PRO A 291 -14.39 26.76 -28.26
C PRO A 291 -14.82 25.78 -27.17
N GLU A 292 -15.52 26.26 -26.13
CA GLU A 292 -16.04 25.40 -25.07
C GLU A 292 -17.11 24.42 -25.60
N ALA A 293 -17.96 24.87 -26.52
CA ALA A 293 -18.90 24.00 -27.20
C ALA A 293 -18.23 22.91 -28.05
N LEU A 294 -17.12 23.24 -28.74
CA LEU A 294 -16.36 22.27 -29.54
C LEU A 294 -15.70 21.20 -28.67
N ASP A 295 -15.21 21.57 -27.48
CA ASP A 295 -14.63 20.62 -26.54
C ASP A 295 -15.67 19.61 -26.04
N PHE A 296 -16.87 20.07 -25.65
CA PHE A 296 -17.97 19.18 -25.26
C PHE A 296 -18.41 18.26 -26.40
N LEU A 297 -18.49 18.74 -27.64
CA LEU A 297 -18.85 17.91 -28.79
C LEU A 297 -17.76 16.89 -29.13
N ARG A 298 -16.48 17.24 -29.04
CA ARG A 298 -15.37 16.29 -29.24
C ARG A 298 -15.37 15.19 -28.18
N GLU A 299 -15.66 15.55 -26.92
CA GLU A 299 -15.80 14.59 -25.84
C GLU A 299 -17.01 13.66 -26.06
N ALA A 300 -18.15 14.19 -26.50
CA ALA A 300 -19.31 13.39 -26.88
C ALA A 300 -19.00 12.41 -28.03
N ALA A 301 -18.24 12.85 -29.05
CA ALA A 301 -17.84 12.02 -30.19
C ALA A 301 -16.97 10.81 -29.79
N LEU A 302 -16.11 10.99 -28.78
CA LEU A 302 -15.27 9.93 -28.25
C LEU A 302 -16.09 8.87 -27.50
N LEU A 303 -17.14 9.29 -26.79
CA LEU A 303 -18.00 8.39 -26.03
C LEU A 303 -18.97 7.60 -26.93
N TYR A 304 -19.45 8.21 -28.02
CA TYR A 304 -20.35 7.57 -28.98
C TYR A 304 -19.95 7.79 -30.45
N PRO A 305 -18.91 7.07 -30.93
CA PRO A 305 -18.38 7.24 -32.29
C PRO A 305 -19.35 6.83 -33.41
N GLU A 306 -20.36 6.03 -33.10
CA GLU A 306 -21.39 5.58 -34.05
C GLU A 306 -22.34 6.73 -34.46
N ASN A 307 -22.32 7.88 -33.76
CA ASN A 307 -23.11 9.07 -34.11
C ASN A 307 -22.45 9.89 -35.22
N THR A 308 -22.74 9.53 -36.47
CA THR A 308 -22.22 10.24 -37.65
C THR A 308 -22.69 11.69 -37.76
N GLY A 309 -23.85 12.03 -37.20
CA GLY A 309 -24.38 13.40 -37.19
C GLY A 309 -23.53 14.37 -36.36
N LEU A 310 -22.92 13.86 -35.29
CA LEU A 310 -22.13 14.66 -34.36
C LEU A 310 -20.80 15.13 -34.97
N MET A 311 -20.17 14.27 -35.78
CA MET A 311 -18.94 14.63 -36.51
C MET A 311 -19.18 15.73 -37.55
N GLN A 312 -20.38 15.79 -38.14
CA GLN A 312 -20.75 16.86 -39.05
C GLN A 312 -20.96 18.17 -38.30
N GLN A 313 -21.66 18.14 -37.16
CA GLN A 313 -21.85 19.31 -36.30
C GLN A 313 -20.52 19.93 -35.83
N ILE A 314 -19.55 19.10 -35.45
CA ILE A 314 -18.21 19.58 -35.06
C ILE A 314 -17.53 20.36 -36.20
N LYS A 315 -17.59 19.84 -37.44
CA LYS A 315 -16.99 20.51 -38.60
C LYS A 315 -17.63 21.87 -38.88
N ASP A 316 -18.96 21.93 -38.82
CA ASP A 316 -19.72 23.13 -39.13
C ASP A 316 -19.43 24.23 -38.09
N ILE A 317 -19.40 23.88 -36.80
CA ILE A 317 -19.10 24.82 -35.70
C ILE A 317 -17.63 25.26 -35.73
N GLN A 318 -16.70 24.35 -36.08
CA GLN A 318 -15.29 24.69 -36.17
C GLN A 318 -15.01 25.72 -37.26
N ALA A 319 -15.64 25.58 -38.44
CA ALA A 319 -15.54 26.56 -39.52
C ALA A 319 -16.08 27.95 -39.11
N GLN A 320 -17.14 27.99 -38.30
CA GLN A 320 -17.70 29.24 -37.78
C GLN A 320 -16.76 29.91 -36.76
N ALA A 321 -16.14 29.13 -35.87
CA ALA A 321 -15.21 29.66 -34.86
C ALA A 321 -13.95 30.26 -35.49
N GLU A 322 -13.33 29.57 -36.45
CA GLU A 322 -12.12 30.02 -37.16
C GLU A 322 -12.34 31.34 -37.93
N ALA A 323 -13.55 31.56 -38.47
CA ALA A 323 -13.90 32.79 -39.17
C ALA A 323 -14.02 33.99 -38.20
N MET A 324 -14.55 33.79 -36.99
CA MET A 324 -14.68 34.85 -35.98
C MET A 324 -13.33 35.25 -35.39
N GLU A 325 -12.43 34.29 -35.17
CA GLU A 325 -11.09 34.56 -34.64
C GLU A 325 -10.25 35.41 -35.60
N LYS A 326 -10.20 35.03 -36.89
CA LYS A 326 -9.48 35.81 -37.92
C LYS A 326 -9.98 37.25 -38.03
N ALA A 327 -11.29 37.47 -37.89
CA ALA A 327 -11.88 38.80 -37.92
C ALA A 327 -11.50 39.64 -36.69
N ARG A 328 -11.32 39.00 -35.52
CA ARG A 328 -10.87 39.65 -34.29
C ARG A 328 -9.39 40.04 -34.38
N GLU A 329 -8.53 39.12 -34.81
CA GLU A 329 -7.10 39.38 -35.00
C GLU A 329 -6.84 40.53 -35.98
N ALA A 330 -7.58 40.58 -37.09
CA ALA A 330 -7.47 41.66 -38.08
C ALA A 330 -7.86 43.04 -37.49
N ARG A 331 -8.87 43.08 -36.60
CA ARG A 331 -9.29 44.32 -35.92
C ARG A 331 -8.28 44.77 -34.87
N GLU A 332 -7.70 43.84 -34.12
CA GLU A 332 -6.68 44.13 -33.10
C GLU A 332 -5.38 44.62 -33.76
N ALA A 333 -4.91 43.95 -34.83
CA ALA A 333 -3.73 44.37 -35.59
C ALA A 333 -3.88 45.77 -36.22
N ALA A 334 -5.07 46.10 -36.74
CA ALA A 334 -5.35 47.42 -37.30
C ALA A 334 -5.34 48.53 -36.22
N ARG A 335 -5.84 48.24 -35.01
CA ARG A 335 -5.82 49.16 -33.87
C ARG A 335 -4.39 49.41 -33.38
N ASP A 336 -3.57 48.36 -33.30
CA ASP A 336 -2.19 48.47 -32.83
C ASP A 336 -1.31 49.27 -33.79
N LYS A 337 -1.48 49.08 -35.11
CA LYS A 337 -0.77 49.88 -36.13
C LYS A 337 -1.07 51.38 -35.98
N ALA A 338 -2.35 51.74 -35.90
CA ALA A 338 -2.79 53.14 -35.77
C ALA A 338 -2.40 53.80 -34.43
N ARG A 339 -2.08 53.01 -33.40
CA ARG A 339 -1.56 53.49 -32.12
C ARG A 339 -0.07 53.81 -32.20
N ARG A 340 0.73 52.96 -32.85
CA ARG A 340 2.19 53.14 -33.00
C ARG A 340 2.53 54.40 -33.80
N GLU A 341 1.89 54.60 -34.95
CA GLU A 341 2.11 55.77 -35.82
C GLU A 341 1.79 57.10 -35.10
N ARG A 342 0.76 57.12 -34.24
CA ARG A 342 0.45 58.30 -33.41
C ARG A 342 1.52 58.59 -32.36
N GLN A 343 2.05 57.56 -31.69
CA GLN A 343 3.07 57.72 -30.65
C GLN A 343 4.41 58.24 -31.19
N GLU A 344 4.84 57.77 -32.37
CA GLU A 344 6.10 58.21 -33.00
C GLU A 344 6.05 59.69 -33.41
N ASN A 345 4.94 60.13 -33.99
CA ASN A 345 4.74 61.53 -34.37
C ASN A 345 4.71 62.48 -33.14
N PHE A 346 4.21 62.02 -32.01
CA PHE A 346 4.23 62.78 -30.76
C PHE A 346 5.64 62.93 -30.18
N ALA A 347 6.41 61.83 -30.14
CA ALA A 347 7.78 61.86 -29.63
C ALA A 347 8.67 62.85 -30.40
N ASN A 348 8.59 62.83 -31.74
CA ASN A 348 9.35 63.73 -32.60
C ASN A 348 9.05 65.22 -32.34
N LEU A 349 7.79 65.57 -32.06
CA LEU A 349 7.39 66.95 -31.75
C LEU A 349 7.86 67.40 -30.35
N VAL A 350 7.86 66.51 -29.36
CA VAL A 350 8.33 66.81 -28.00
C VAL A 350 9.84 67.05 -27.97
N ASP A 351 10.61 66.26 -28.70
CA ASP A 351 12.08 66.41 -28.73
C ASP A 351 12.52 67.68 -29.47
N ALA A 352 11.81 68.07 -30.53
CA ALA A 352 12.03 69.34 -31.22
C ALA A 352 11.75 70.55 -30.29
N ALA A 353 10.71 70.48 -29.45
CA ALA A 353 10.39 71.55 -28.51
C ALA A 353 11.41 71.67 -27.36
N ARG A 354 11.94 70.55 -26.85
CA ARG A 354 13.01 70.54 -25.83
C ARG A 354 14.30 71.17 -26.34
N ALA A 355 14.67 70.92 -27.60
CA ALA A 355 15.87 71.49 -28.21
C ALA A 355 15.80 73.03 -28.27
N LEU A 356 14.61 73.60 -28.52
CA LEU A 356 14.38 75.04 -28.51
C LEU A 356 14.43 75.63 -27.09
N GLN A 357 13.96 74.89 -26.08
CA GLN A 357 14.02 75.30 -24.67
C GLN A 357 15.47 75.37 -24.13
N GLN A 358 16.35 74.45 -24.55
CA GLN A 358 17.77 74.47 -24.18
C GLN A 358 18.53 75.65 -24.79
N GLN A 359 18.04 76.20 -25.90
CA GLN A 359 18.58 77.40 -26.53
C GLN A 359 17.99 78.69 -25.93
N GLU A 360 17.24 78.60 -24.83
CA GLU A 360 16.56 79.72 -24.16
C GLU A 360 15.58 80.50 -25.06
N LYS A 361 15.16 79.89 -26.18
CA LYS A 361 14.15 80.40 -27.11
C LYS A 361 12.75 79.97 -26.69
N PHE A 362 12.34 80.47 -25.53
CA PHE A 362 11.14 80.02 -24.82
C PHE A 362 9.82 80.23 -25.61
N VAL A 363 9.76 81.23 -26.49
CA VAL A 363 8.57 81.52 -27.31
C VAL A 363 8.37 80.49 -28.45
N GLU A 364 9.44 80.13 -29.16
CA GLU A 364 9.38 79.15 -30.26
C GLU A 364 9.13 77.73 -29.73
N ALA A 365 9.72 77.39 -28.57
CA ALA A 365 9.49 76.13 -27.88
C ALA A 365 8.01 75.92 -27.52
N GLN A 366 7.32 77.01 -27.14
CA GLN A 366 5.91 76.98 -26.74
C GLN A 366 4.98 76.57 -27.89
N GLU A 367 5.21 77.04 -29.12
CA GLU A 367 4.35 76.71 -30.27
C GLU A 367 4.45 75.22 -30.66
N VAL A 368 5.64 74.64 -30.55
CA VAL A 368 5.88 73.24 -30.90
C VAL A 368 5.25 72.30 -29.86
N TYR A 369 5.31 72.64 -28.58
CA TYR A 369 4.60 71.89 -27.52
C TYR A 369 3.08 71.88 -27.69
N ARG A 370 2.47 72.98 -28.18
CA ARG A 370 1.02 73.01 -28.50
C ARG A 370 0.65 72.04 -29.63
N LYS A 371 1.51 71.89 -30.64
CA LYS A 371 1.29 70.93 -31.74
C LYS A 371 1.42 69.49 -31.27
N ALA A 372 2.36 69.19 -30.37
CA ALA A 372 2.48 67.87 -29.74
C ALA A 372 1.22 67.52 -28.93
N LEU A 373 0.69 68.48 -28.17
CA LEU A 373 -0.48 68.26 -27.31
C LEU A 373 -1.77 67.98 -28.11
N ALA A 374 -1.89 68.46 -29.35
CA ALA A 374 -3.04 68.14 -30.20
C ALA A 374 -3.14 66.65 -30.58
N LEU A 375 -2.01 65.91 -30.58
CA LEU A 375 -1.97 64.47 -30.89
C LEU A 375 -2.32 63.61 -29.67
N PHE A 376 -1.94 64.06 -28.47
CA PHE A 376 -2.27 63.44 -27.18
C PHE A 376 -2.77 64.52 -26.21
N PRO A 377 -4.07 64.86 -26.25
CA PRO A 377 -4.65 65.94 -25.46
C PRO A 377 -4.49 65.74 -23.94
N ASP A 378 -4.30 64.51 -23.49
CA ASP A 378 -4.21 64.15 -22.07
C ASP A 378 -2.77 63.99 -21.57
N ASP A 379 -1.76 64.34 -22.37
CA ASP A 379 -0.37 64.27 -21.92
C ASP A 379 -0.08 65.40 -20.91
N LEU A 380 -0.03 65.00 -19.64
CA LEU A 380 0.20 65.87 -18.49
C LEU A 380 1.60 66.50 -18.49
N THR A 381 2.59 65.86 -19.11
CA THR A 381 3.97 66.35 -19.14
C THR A 381 4.13 67.51 -20.12
N VAL A 382 3.44 67.44 -21.26
CA VAL A 382 3.44 68.53 -22.25
C VAL A 382 2.57 69.71 -21.81
N LYS A 383 1.46 69.46 -21.11
CA LYS A 383 0.62 70.52 -20.51
C LYS A 383 1.37 71.33 -19.45
N SER A 384 1.97 70.63 -18.47
CA SER A 384 2.72 71.27 -17.38
C SER A 384 3.94 72.06 -17.89
N THR A 385 4.69 71.51 -18.85
CA THR A 385 5.85 72.22 -19.43
C THR A 385 5.43 73.48 -20.18
N LEU A 386 4.29 73.48 -20.88
CA LEU A 386 3.78 74.66 -21.58
C LEU A 386 3.39 75.79 -20.60
N GLU A 387 2.78 75.45 -19.47
CA GLU A 387 2.39 76.39 -18.42
C GLU A 387 3.63 76.97 -17.71
N GLU A 388 4.63 76.14 -17.40
CA GLU A 388 5.90 76.59 -16.81
C GLU A 388 6.70 77.54 -17.72
N LEU A 389 6.73 77.28 -19.03
CA LEU A 389 7.47 78.10 -19.99
C LEU A 389 6.89 79.53 -20.09
N THR A 390 5.57 79.66 -19.98
CA THR A 390 4.92 80.98 -20.01
C THR A 390 5.20 81.85 -18.79
N ALA A 391 5.36 81.23 -17.61
CA ALA A 391 5.63 81.96 -16.38
C ALA A 391 7.09 82.47 -16.30
N LYS A 392 8.06 81.69 -16.78
CA LYS A 392 9.50 81.98 -16.65
C LYS A 392 9.97 83.25 -17.40
N VAL A 393 9.32 83.63 -18.50
CA VAL A 393 9.70 84.79 -19.32
C VAL A 393 9.39 86.15 -18.64
N GLU A 394 8.43 86.23 -17.72
CA GLU A 394 8.05 87.47 -17.03
C GLU A 394 8.89 87.81 -15.78
N LEU A 395 9.77 86.91 -15.35
CA LEU A 395 10.30 86.88 -13.98
C LEU A 395 11.73 87.37 -13.81
N ASP A 396 12.54 87.20 -14.85
CA ASP A 396 13.97 87.49 -14.83
C ASP A 396 14.24 89.01 -14.64
N THR A 397 13.31 89.85 -15.06
CA THR A 397 13.38 91.32 -14.99
C THR A 397 13.18 91.90 -13.59
N HIS A 398 12.49 91.21 -12.67
CA HIS A 398 12.18 91.73 -11.33
C HIS A 398 13.32 91.48 -10.31
N TYR A 399 14.21 90.52 -10.55
CA TYR A 399 15.21 90.08 -9.57
C TYR A 399 16.35 91.06 -9.36
N GLU A 400 16.82 91.67 -10.44
CA GLU A 400 17.93 92.62 -10.38
C GLU A 400 17.57 93.89 -9.58
N ALA A 401 16.29 94.29 -9.58
CA ALA A 401 15.81 95.44 -8.82
C ALA A 401 15.82 95.22 -7.30
N GLY A 402 15.39 94.04 -6.82
CA GLY A 402 15.25 93.77 -5.39
C GLY A 402 16.57 93.63 -4.62
N LEU A 403 17.63 93.16 -5.28
CA LEU A 403 18.95 93.00 -4.66
C LEU A 403 19.58 94.36 -4.27
N ALA A 404 19.34 95.41 -5.06
CA ALA A 404 19.85 96.75 -4.80
C ALA A 404 19.23 97.38 -3.53
N HIS A 405 17.95 97.13 -3.28
CA HIS A 405 17.23 97.64 -2.12
C HIS A 405 17.65 96.96 -0.81
N PHE A 406 17.95 95.65 -0.82
CA PHE A 406 18.37 94.90 0.36
C PHE A 406 19.69 95.42 0.95
N LYS A 407 20.69 95.69 0.10
CA LYS A 407 22.00 96.21 0.53
C LYS A 407 21.92 97.60 1.17
N SER A 408 20.88 98.36 0.83
CA SER A 408 20.61 99.70 1.35
C SER A 408 19.81 99.70 2.67
N LYS A 409 19.56 98.52 3.27
CA LYS A 409 18.78 98.30 4.51
C LYS A 409 17.33 98.81 4.47
N LYS A 410 16.76 99.00 3.28
CA LYS A 410 15.35 99.35 3.08
C LYS A 410 14.53 98.06 2.98
N TRP A 411 14.27 97.44 4.14
CA TRP A 411 13.75 96.07 4.22
C TRP A 411 12.39 95.88 3.53
N ALA A 412 11.47 96.84 3.65
CA ALA A 412 10.14 96.73 3.04
C ALA A 412 10.16 96.78 1.50
N ASP A 413 10.97 97.68 0.92
CA ASP A 413 11.12 97.80 -0.54
C ASP A 413 11.91 96.62 -1.13
N ALA A 414 12.94 96.18 -0.41
CA ALA A 414 13.69 94.97 -0.76
C ALA A 414 12.79 93.74 -0.77
N ILE A 415 11.90 93.62 0.22
CA ILE A 415 10.90 92.56 0.25
C ILE A 415 9.95 92.68 -0.95
N ARG A 416 9.44 93.87 -1.30
CA ARG A 416 8.49 94.03 -2.42
C ARG A 416 9.06 93.50 -3.75
N GLU A 417 10.27 93.92 -4.12
CA GLU A 417 10.86 93.53 -5.41
C GLU A 417 11.45 92.11 -5.39
N LEU A 418 12.02 91.65 -4.27
CA LEU A 418 12.50 90.26 -4.18
C LEU A 418 11.34 89.27 -4.07
N ARG A 419 10.18 89.72 -3.59
CA ARG A 419 8.96 88.93 -3.50
C ARG A 419 8.24 88.81 -4.84
N THR A 420 8.25 89.81 -5.72
CA THR A 420 7.65 89.66 -7.07
C THR A 420 8.35 88.57 -7.90
N VAL A 421 9.65 88.39 -7.66
CA VAL A 421 10.46 87.32 -8.26
C VAL A 421 10.11 85.97 -7.64
N ASP A 422 10.01 85.93 -6.32
CA ASP A 422 9.74 84.72 -5.57
C ASP A 422 8.30 84.22 -5.76
N ASP A 423 7.33 85.14 -5.79
CA ASP A 423 5.91 84.87 -5.95
C ASP A 423 5.59 84.28 -7.33
N LYS A 424 6.41 84.53 -8.37
CA LYS A 424 6.23 83.85 -9.65
C LYS A 424 7.31 82.80 -10.01
N THR A 425 8.45 82.70 -9.30
CA THR A 425 9.45 81.61 -9.50
C THR A 425 9.58 80.71 -8.27
N GLU A 426 9.17 79.44 -8.37
CA GLU A 426 9.38 78.50 -7.27
C GLU A 426 10.86 78.12 -7.06
N GLY A 427 11.74 78.27 -8.05
CA GLY A 427 13.13 77.79 -7.99
C GLY A 427 14.24 78.73 -8.50
N GLY A 428 13.92 79.96 -8.93
CA GLY A 428 14.74 80.73 -9.87
C GLY A 428 16.01 81.39 -9.30
N PHE A 429 15.94 82.10 -8.18
CA PHE A 429 17.10 82.87 -7.70
C PHE A 429 17.45 82.56 -6.25
N ARG A 430 18.47 81.75 -6.05
CA ARG A 430 18.84 81.23 -4.71
C ARG A 430 19.31 82.32 -3.73
N GLN A 431 19.85 83.42 -4.26
CA GLN A 431 20.41 84.50 -3.44
C GLN A 431 19.33 85.49 -2.97
N SER A 432 18.17 85.61 -3.65
CA SER A 432 17.05 86.45 -3.15
C SER A 432 16.49 85.91 -1.84
N LYS A 433 16.24 84.60 -1.77
CA LYS A 433 15.53 83.95 -0.64
C LYS A 433 16.25 84.09 0.70
N ARG A 434 17.59 84.02 0.73
CA ARG A 434 18.37 84.25 1.96
C ARG A 434 18.25 85.67 2.49
N HIS A 435 18.29 86.63 1.57
CA HIS A 435 18.14 88.04 1.90
C HIS A 435 16.70 88.36 2.32
N LEU A 436 15.72 87.74 1.67
CA LEU A 436 14.32 87.84 2.04
C LEU A 436 14.05 87.28 3.45
N ALA A 437 14.60 86.11 3.80
CA ALA A 437 14.47 85.52 5.14
C ALA A 437 14.96 86.48 6.24
N MET A 438 16.18 87.00 6.10
CA MET A 438 16.76 87.89 7.10
C MET A 438 16.02 89.23 7.19
N ALA A 439 15.48 89.74 6.07
CA ALA A 439 14.64 90.93 6.07
C ALA A 439 13.31 90.70 6.81
N TYR A 440 12.69 89.52 6.69
CA TYR A 440 11.47 89.15 7.43
C TYR A 440 11.73 88.96 8.93
N LEU A 441 12.85 88.34 9.30
CA LEU A 441 13.25 88.22 10.71
C LEU A 441 13.44 89.59 11.37
N SER A 442 14.05 90.53 10.63
CA SER A 442 14.28 91.90 11.10
C SER A 442 12.99 92.70 11.35
N LEU A 443 11.87 92.26 10.74
CA LEU A 443 10.54 92.84 10.90
C LEU A 443 9.63 92.00 11.83
N ASN A 444 10.20 91.01 12.53
CA ASN A 444 9.50 90.08 13.44
C ASN A 444 8.36 89.29 12.77
N LYS A 445 8.50 88.97 11.48
CA LYS A 445 7.56 88.15 10.70
C LYS A 445 8.08 86.71 10.64
N ILE A 446 7.66 85.90 11.61
CA ILE A 446 8.26 84.60 11.94
C ILE A 446 7.93 83.53 10.90
N ASP A 447 6.68 83.43 10.47
CA ASP A 447 6.24 82.38 9.53
C ASP A 447 6.91 82.53 8.15
N GLU A 448 7.02 83.76 7.66
CA GLU A 448 7.68 84.05 6.39
C GLU A 448 9.20 83.87 6.52
N PHE A 449 9.78 84.23 7.66
CA PHE A 449 11.18 83.95 7.94
C PHE A 449 11.49 82.45 7.85
N GLU A 450 10.73 81.59 8.53
CA GLU A 450 10.94 80.14 8.50
C GLU A 450 10.83 79.57 7.09
N LYS A 451 9.83 80.02 6.32
CA LYS A 451 9.62 79.60 4.92
C LYS A 451 10.87 79.84 4.09
N TYR A 452 11.46 81.04 4.18
CA TYR A 452 12.63 81.37 3.37
C TYR A 452 13.94 80.83 3.95
N ALA A 453 14.07 80.77 5.27
CA ALA A 453 15.24 80.22 5.95
C ALA A 453 15.41 78.72 5.67
N ASN A 454 14.32 77.95 5.62
CA ASN A 454 14.35 76.53 5.27
C ASN A 454 14.83 76.28 3.84
N VAL A 455 14.38 77.09 2.87
CA VAL A 455 14.83 76.99 1.46
C VAL A 455 16.33 77.27 1.31
N VAL A 456 16.90 78.07 2.21
CA VAL A 456 18.33 78.36 2.23
C VAL A 456 19.12 77.19 2.81
N LEU A 457 18.62 76.58 3.89
CA LEU A 457 19.26 75.46 4.57
C LEU A 457 19.28 74.17 3.74
N GLU A 458 18.32 73.97 2.83
CA GLU A 458 18.35 72.86 1.87
C GLU A 458 19.62 72.83 1.00
N LYS A 459 20.21 74.01 0.73
CA LYS A 459 21.41 74.14 -0.11
C LYS A 459 22.68 74.42 0.69
N ARG A 460 22.56 74.88 1.94
CA ARG A 460 23.64 75.04 2.92
C ARG A 460 23.20 74.54 4.28
N PRO A 461 23.33 73.23 4.54
CA PRO A 461 22.84 72.63 5.77
C PRO A 461 23.64 73.03 7.01
N ASP A 462 24.85 73.59 6.86
CA ASP A 462 25.79 73.83 7.96
C ASP A 462 25.72 75.26 8.53
N ASP A 463 24.70 76.06 8.18
CA ASP A 463 24.55 77.43 8.69
C ASP A 463 24.04 77.41 10.15
N VAL A 464 24.97 77.28 11.09
CA VAL A 464 24.70 77.06 12.53
C VAL A 464 23.82 78.16 13.13
N GLU A 465 23.97 79.41 12.70
CA GLU A 465 23.19 80.54 13.23
C GLU A 465 21.74 80.51 12.75
N LEU A 466 21.52 80.18 11.47
CA LEU A 466 20.17 80.03 10.92
C LEU A 466 19.48 78.77 11.48
N LEU A 467 20.23 77.69 11.70
CA LEU A 467 19.72 76.47 12.35
C LEU A 467 19.31 76.73 13.81
N TYR A 468 20.09 77.50 14.56
CA TYR A 468 19.79 77.79 15.96
C TYR A 468 18.54 78.66 16.09
N THR A 469 18.44 79.72 15.29
CA THR A 469 17.30 80.64 15.30
C THR A 469 15.99 79.94 14.93
N LEU A 470 16.01 79.03 13.96
CA LEU A 470 14.85 78.20 13.63
C LEU A 470 14.55 77.15 14.70
N GLY A 471 15.57 76.49 15.25
CA GLY A 471 15.40 75.51 16.31
C GLY A 471 14.78 76.11 17.58
N ASP A 472 15.19 77.32 17.95
CA ASP A 472 14.68 78.05 19.11
C ASP A 472 13.21 78.49 18.90
N GLN A 473 12.89 79.05 17.74
CA GLN A 473 11.50 79.42 17.41
C GLN A 473 10.57 78.19 17.40
N ALA A 474 11.00 77.10 16.75
CA ALA A 474 10.22 75.86 16.70
C ALA A 474 10.04 75.21 18.08
N ALA A 475 10.98 75.41 19.02
CA ALA A 475 10.87 74.90 20.40
C ALA A 475 9.91 75.71 21.27
N THR A 476 9.72 77.01 21.01
CA THR A 476 8.77 77.87 21.74
C THR A 476 7.30 77.68 21.31
N ALA A 477 7.07 77.02 20.18
CA ALA A 477 5.73 76.70 19.67
C ALA A 477 5.16 75.43 20.36
N GLU A 478 4.74 75.57 21.63
CA GLU A 478 4.40 74.46 22.55
C GLU A 478 3.28 73.49 22.11
N GLN A 479 2.56 73.75 21.01
CA GLN A 479 1.32 73.01 20.67
C GLN A 479 1.43 71.98 19.53
N SER A 480 2.59 71.82 18.87
CA SER A 480 2.72 70.88 17.74
C SER A 480 3.88 69.90 17.89
N THR A 481 3.57 68.60 18.00
CA THR A 481 4.57 67.52 18.09
C THR A 481 5.50 67.46 16.88
N ALA A 482 5.04 67.89 15.70
CA ALA A 482 5.85 67.99 14.49
C ALA A 482 6.91 69.11 14.62
N ARG A 483 6.51 70.27 15.15
CA ARG A 483 7.43 71.40 15.40
C ARG A 483 8.45 71.08 16.49
N LEU A 484 8.04 70.37 17.55
CA LEU A 484 8.97 69.89 18.58
C LEU A 484 9.98 68.88 18.01
N LYS A 485 9.54 67.94 17.15
CA LYS A 485 10.43 67.01 16.43
C LYS A 485 11.38 67.74 15.48
N GLU A 486 10.91 68.77 14.78
CA GLU A 486 11.74 69.61 13.93
C GLU A 486 12.82 70.33 14.75
N ALA A 487 12.43 71.01 15.84
CA ALA A 487 13.35 71.67 16.76
C ALA A 487 14.42 70.70 17.29
N MET A 488 14.01 69.50 17.71
CA MET A 488 14.91 68.43 18.15
C MET A 488 15.90 68.01 17.06
N THR A 489 15.48 68.00 15.79
CA THR A 489 16.33 67.63 14.66
C THR A 489 17.34 68.73 14.35
N ARG A 490 16.93 70.00 14.35
CA ARG A 490 17.83 71.15 14.15
C ARG A 490 18.85 71.26 15.28
N PHE A 491 18.43 71.07 16.53
CA PHE A 491 19.34 71.03 17.67
C PHE A 491 20.35 69.87 17.60
N LYS A 492 19.94 68.69 17.12
CA LYS A 492 20.89 67.59 16.84
C LYS A 492 21.91 67.96 15.76
N GLN A 493 21.48 68.64 14.69
CA GLN A 493 22.38 69.10 13.63
C GLN A 493 23.41 70.10 14.18
N ILE A 494 22.97 71.05 15.00
CA ILE A 494 23.86 72.01 15.66
C ILE A 494 24.88 71.30 16.55
N GLU A 495 24.45 70.35 17.39
CA GLU A 495 25.38 69.58 18.24
C GLU A 495 26.39 68.75 17.42
N SER A 496 26.01 68.31 16.22
CA SER A 496 26.92 67.58 15.31
C SER A 496 27.94 68.47 14.61
N VAL A 497 27.58 69.71 14.29
CA VAL A 497 28.43 70.67 13.57
C VAL A 497 29.29 71.49 14.53
N SER A 498 28.76 71.85 15.70
CA SER A 498 29.43 72.62 16.75
C SER A 498 29.02 72.14 18.15
N PRO A 499 29.68 71.11 18.69
CA PRO A 499 29.39 70.59 20.03
C PRO A 499 29.54 71.66 21.11
N GLY A 500 28.56 71.80 22.01
CA GLY A 500 28.59 72.80 23.08
C GLY A 500 28.18 74.23 22.67
N TYR A 501 27.56 74.38 21.50
CA TYR A 501 26.98 75.66 21.08
C TYR A 501 25.78 76.02 21.99
N ARG A 502 25.94 77.09 22.79
CA ARG A 502 24.91 77.65 23.71
C ARG A 502 24.31 76.58 24.66
N ASP A 503 22.98 76.48 24.76
CA ASP A 503 22.19 75.63 25.67
C ASP A 503 21.46 74.48 24.95
N VAL A 504 21.92 74.11 23.75
CA VAL A 504 21.23 73.18 22.83
C VAL A 504 20.96 71.81 23.45
N ARG A 505 21.90 71.25 24.22
CA ARG A 505 21.76 69.91 24.84
C ARG A 505 20.63 69.84 25.87
N GLU A 506 20.47 70.86 26.70
CA GLU A 506 19.40 70.90 27.72
C GLU A 506 18.01 71.02 27.10
N ARG A 507 17.90 71.76 25.98
CA ARG A 507 16.65 71.90 25.22
C ARG A 507 16.26 70.58 24.54
N MET A 508 17.22 69.85 23.99
CA MET A 508 16.96 68.52 23.42
C MET A 508 16.40 67.53 24.44
N ASN A 509 16.96 67.48 25.65
CA ASN A 509 16.51 66.53 26.67
C ASN A 509 15.04 66.77 27.08
N ARG A 510 14.61 68.05 27.16
CA ARG A 510 13.21 68.39 27.44
C ARG A 510 12.27 68.02 26.30
N LEU A 511 12.68 68.27 25.06
CA LEU A 511 11.92 67.90 23.86
C LEU A 511 11.72 66.38 23.73
N HIS A 512 12.70 65.57 24.14
CA HIS A 512 12.60 64.11 24.04
C HIS A 512 11.39 63.54 24.81
N TRP A 513 11.20 63.98 26.06
CA TRP A 513 10.10 63.52 26.89
C TRP A 513 8.72 63.97 26.35
N GLN A 514 8.63 65.19 25.81
CA GLN A 514 7.38 65.70 25.24
C GLN A 514 6.97 65.00 23.93
N ILE A 515 7.95 64.58 23.13
CA ILE A 515 7.69 64.02 21.78
C ILE A 515 7.24 62.56 21.82
N TYR A 516 7.94 61.71 22.58
CA TYR A 516 7.84 60.25 22.41
C TYR A 516 6.84 59.57 23.37
N TRP A 517 6.29 60.29 24.35
CA TRP A 517 5.29 59.74 25.30
C TRP A 517 4.06 59.07 24.64
N PRO A 518 3.45 59.61 23.57
CA PRO A 518 2.29 58.98 22.92
C PRO A 518 2.63 57.68 22.18
N GLU A 519 3.83 57.57 21.62
CA GLU A 519 4.28 56.37 20.88
C GLU A 519 4.49 55.19 21.84
N TYR A 520 5.04 55.45 23.03
CA TYR A 520 5.12 54.44 24.09
C TYR A 520 3.73 53.98 24.56
N ALA A 521 2.73 54.87 24.59
CA ALA A 521 1.36 54.52 24.95
C ALA A 521 0.68 53.63 23.88
N VAL A 522 0.88 53.91 22.59
CA VAL A 522 0.33 53.08 21.49
C VAL A 522 0.98 51.69 21.48
N ALA A 523 2.30 51.60 21.70
CA ALA A 523 2.99 50.32 21.79
C ALA A 523 2.43 49.45 22.93
N ALA A 524 2.09 50.05 24.08
CA ALA A 524 1.45 49.36 25.19
C ALA A 524 0.04 48.85 24.83
N ILE A 525 -0.75 49.63 24.07
CA ILE A 525 -2.09 49.23 23.61
C ILE A 525 -2.01 48.08 22.60
N LEU A 526 -1.05 48.10 21.67
CA LEU A 526 -0.84 47.02 20.70
C LEU A 526 -0.41 45.71 21.37
N LEU A 527 0.47 45.79 22.39
CA LEU A 527 0.84 44.64 23.21
C LEU A 527 -0.37 44.07 23.96
N LEU A 528 -1.25 44.93 24.49
CA LEU A 528 -2.51 44.53 25.11
C LEU A 528 -3.47 43.88 24.10
N GLY A 529 -3.60 44.45 22.90
CA GLY A 529 -4.41 43.89 21.81
C GLY A 529 -3.90 42.52 21.35
N TYR A 530 -2.59 42.36 21.17
CA TYR A 530 -1.95 41.08 20.88
C TYR A 530 -2.22 40.05 21.99
N ALA A 531 -2.10 40.45 23.26
CA ALA A 531 -2.39 39.59 24.39
C ALA A 531 -3.87 39.15 24.42
N VAL A 532 -4.81 40.03 24.09
CA VAL A 532 -6.25 39.71 24.01
C VAL A 532 -6.54 38.75 22.86
N VAL A 533 -5.97 38.96 21.66
CA VAL A 533 -6.11 38.04 20.52
C VAL A 533 -5.50 36.68 20.84
N TYR A 534 -4.34 36.65 21.48
CA TYR A 534 -3.69 35.42 21.92
C TYR A 534 -4.55 34.62 22.92
N ILE A 535 -5.16 35.31 23.89
CA ILE A 535 -6.09 34.69 24.85
C ILE A 535 -7.36 34.20 24.13
N PHE A 536 -7.90 34.98 23.19
CA PHE A 536 -9.09 34.62 22.42
C PHE A 536 -8.87 33.39 21.52
N MET A 537 -7.70 33.30 20.87
CA MET A 537 -7.29 32.15 20.06
C MET A 537 -7.10 30.88 20.90
N LYS A 538 -6.55 31.01 22.12
CA LYS A 538 -6.38 29.89 23.06
C LYS A 538 -7.72 29.30 23.55
N GLN A 539 -8.80 30.08 23.59
CA GLN A 539 -10.11 29.62 24.07
C GLN A 539 -10.99 28.89 23.03
N ARG A 540 -10.55 28.76 21.77
CA ARG A 540 -11.35 28.13 20.68
C ARG A 540 -10.65 26.90 20.07
N PRO A 541 -10.60 25.75 20.76
CA PRO A 541 -9.88 24.55 20.30
C PRO A 541 -10.39 24.00 18.97
N ARG A 542 -11.71 24.12 18.70
CA ARG A 542 -12.31 23.67 17.43
C ARG A 542 -11.82 24.46 16.21
N LEU A 543 -11.60 25.77 16.36
CA LEU A 543 -11.11 26.62 15.27
C LEU A 543 -9.63 26.29 14.97
N MET A 544 -8.82 26.15 16.03
CA MET A 544 -7.40 25.77 15.92
C MET A 544 -7.22 24.39 15.29
N LYS A 545 -8.01 23.41 15.71
CA LYS A 545 -8.04 22.07 15.10
C LYS A 545 -8.33 22.12 13.60
N ARG A 546 -9.33 22.91 13.18
CA ARG A 546 -9.69 23.03 11.76
C ARG A 546 -8.59 23.71 10.94
N LEU A 547 -7.99 24.77 11.47
CA LEU A 547 -6.85 25.45 10.85
C LEU A 547 -5.62 24.55 10.74
N PHE A 548 -5.37 23.73 11.75
CA PHE A 548 -4.27 22.76 11.75
C PHE A 548 -4.43 21.72 10.63
N LEU A 549 -5.62 21.12 10.49
CA LEU A 549 -5.89 20.14 9.45
C LEU A 549 -5.79 20.74 8.04
N THR A 550 -6.31 21.96 7.84
CA THR A 550 -6.21 22.62 6.52
C THR A 550 -4.79 23.06 6.18
N ASP A 551 -3.98 23.46 7.16
CA ASP A 551 -2.57 23.76 6.92
C ASP A 551 -1.76 22.51 6.62
N LEU A 552 -2.04 21.39 7.31
CA LEU A 552 -1.43 20.10 7.00
C LEU A 552 -1.74 19.67 5.56
N ASP A 553 -3.02 19.72 5.16
CA ASP A 553 -3.44 19.38 3.78
C ASP A 553 -2.76 20.29 2.75
N ARG A 554 -2.67 21.59 3.03
CA ARG A 554 -1.99 22.55 2.16
C ARG A 554 -0.51 22.23 2.00
N ARG A 555 0.20 21.89 3.08
CA ARG A 555 1.63 21.56 3.03
C ARG A 555 1.89 20.25 2.31
N VAL A 556 1.08 19.22 2.57
CA VAL A 556 1.15 17.94 1.88
C VAL A 556 0.88 18.12 0.37
N ALA A 557 -0.12 18.93 0.00
CA ALA A 557 -0.39 19.26 -1.41
C ALA A 557 0.71 20.11 -2.05
N GLY A 558 1.31 21.02 -1.28
CA GLY A 558 2.42 21.89 -1.70
C GLY A 558 3.80 21.24 -1.67
N SER A 559 3.90 19.95 -1.30
CA SER A 559 5.17 19.22 -1.12
C SER A 559 6.11 19.82 -0.06
N ASP A 560 5.61 20.60 0.89
CA ASP A 560 6.34 21.07 2.07
C ASP A 560 6.39 19.97 3.14
N TRP A 561 7.22 18.96 2.91
CA TRP A 561 7.33 17.80 3.78
C TRP A 561 7.95 18.14 5.13
N ALA A 562 8.93 19.04 5.16
CA ALA A 562 9.61 19.47 6.39
C ALA A 562 8.61 20.15 7.34
N GLY A 563 7.85 21.13 6.83
CA GLY A 563 6.83 21.80 7.63
C GLY A 563 5.70 20.86 8.09
N ALA A 564 5.27 19.93 7.24
CA ALA A 564 4.29 18.91 7.63
C ALA A 564 4.84 17.99 8.73
N MET A 565 6.12 17.60 8.70
CA MET A 565 6.71 16.76 9.75
C MET A 565 6.80 17.47 11.11
N ASP A 566 7.15 18.75 11.13
CA ASP A 566 7.24 19.55 12.37
C ASP A 566 5.89 19.69 13.07
N MET A 567 4.80 19.68 12.31
CA MET A 567 3.42 19.73 12.84
C MET A 567 3.01 18.44 13.57
N HIS A 568 3.70 17.32 13.37
CA HIS A 568 3.33 16.02 13.96
C HIS A 568 3.25 16.07 15.50
N ALA A 569 4.17 16.80 16.15
CA ALA A 569 4.17 16.94 17.61
C ALA A 569 2.94 17.69 18.14
N GLN A 570 2.43 18.65 17.36
CA GLN A 570 1.27 19.47 17.72
C GLN A 570 -0.04 18.68 17.62
N MET A 571 -0.07 17.60 16.83
CA MET A 571 -1.23 16.73 16.69
C MET A 571 -1.76 16.20 18.03
N ARG A 572 -0.87 15.89 19.00
CA ARG A 572 -1.26 15.36 20.33
C ARG A 572 -2.09 16.32 21.16
N GLN A 573 -2.09 17.61 20.82
CA GLN A 573 -2.83 18.64 21.55
C GLN A 573 -4.30 18.72 21.13
N PHE A 574 -4.69 17.99 20.06
CA PHE A 574 -6.05 18.01 19.51
C PHE A 574 -6.71 16.63 19.65
N GLU A 575 -7.95 16.60 20.13
CA GLU A 575 -8.81 15.42 20.04
C GLU A 575 -9.38 15.34 18.63
N LEU A 576 -8.97 14.33 17.86
CA LEU A 576 -9.40 14.11 16.47
C LEU A 576 -10.48 13.03 16.39
N ASP A 577 -11.49 13.26 15.55
CA ASP A 577 -12.49 12.25 15.22
C ASP A 577 -11.86 11.18 14.31
N THR A 578 -12.50 10.02 14.17
CA THR A 578 -11.97 8.89 13.37
C THR A 578 -11.62 9.26 11.94
N LYS A 579 -12.44 10.10 11.27
CA LYS A 579 -12.16 10.58 9.90
C LYS A 579 -11.00 11.57 9.84
N GLU A 580 -10.88 12.44 10.83
CA GLU A 580 -9.84 13.47 10.88
C GLU A 580 -8.49 12.86 11.26
N ALA A 581 -8.50 11.92 12.21
CA ALA A 581 -7.34 11.11 12.55
C ALA A 581 -6.86 10.31 11.33
N LEU A 582 -7.78 9.73 10.55
CA LEU A 582 -7.44 9.04 9.30
C LEU A 582 -6.72 9.98 8.32
N ALA A 583 -7.27 11.17 8.07
CA ALA A 583 -6.68 12.16 7.16
C ALA A 583 -5.31 12.65 7.65
N ALA A 584 -5.21 13.01 8.93
CA ALA A 584 -3.96 13.49 9.53
C ALA A 584 -2.86 12.43 9.50
N HIS A 585 -3.14 11.21 9.98
CA HIS A 585 -2.16 10.11 9.96
C HIS A 585 -1.75 9.72 8.53
N THR A 586 -2.66 9.83 7.56
CA THR A 586 -2.34 9.60 6.13
C THR A 586 -1.40 10.69 5.59
N GLY A 587 -1.68 11.97 5.89
CA GLY A 587 -0.83 13.10 5.52
C GLY A 587 0.57 13.00 6.14
N PHE A 588 0.67 12.66 7.43
CA PHE A 588 1.95 12.49 8.11
C PHE A 588 2.72 11.26 7.60
N ALA A 589 2.06 10.12 7.36
CA ALA A 589 2.72 8.95 6.79
C ALA A 589 3.38 9.30 5.44
N ARG A 590 2.68 10.08 4.60
CA ARG A 590 3.23 10.55 3.32
C ARG A 590 4.40 11.51 3.50
N ALA A 591 4.28 12.49 4.39
CA ALA A 591 5.35 13.42 4.69
C ALA A 591 6.61 12.72 5.24
N PHE A 592 6.45 11.71 6.11
CA PHE A 592 7.56 10.92 6.64
C PHE A 592 8.21 10.03 5.57
N PHE A 593 7.44 9.49 4.63
CA PHE A 593 7.98 8.70 3.52
C PHE A 593 8.88 9.57 2.62
N GLU A 594 8.37 10.72 2.17
CA GLU A 594 9.13 11.67 1.33
C GLU A 594 10.32 12.28 2.10
N GLY A 595 10.14 12.50 3.40
CA GLY A 595 11.20 12.90 4.34
C GLY A 595 12.22 11.81 4.68
N ARG A 596 12.15 10.63 4.06
CA ARG A 596 13.02 9.46 4.27
C ARG A 596 13.05 8.90 5.71
N GLN A 597 12.06 9.26 6.53
CA GLN A 597 11.89 8.74 7.90
C GLN A 597 10.99 7.49 7.89
N TYR A 598 11.48 6.40 7.29
CA TYR A 598 10.67 5.21 7.01
C TYR A 598 10.07 4.53 8.24
N GLN A 599 10.78 4.50 9.38
CA GLN A 599 10.26 3.92 10.62
C GLN A 599 9.03 4.67 11.16
N LYS A 600 9.04 6.01 11.10
CA LYS A 600 7.89 6.83 11.51
C LYS A 600 6.75 6.71 10.52
N CYS A 601 7.06 6.62 9.22
CA CYS A 601 6.04 6.32 8.20
C CYS A 601 5.32 5.00 8.53
N ILE A 602 6.05 3.93 8.86
CA ILE A 602 5.46 2.64 9.21
C ILE A 602 4.56 2.77 10.44
N SER A 603 4.98 3.47 11.49
CA SER A 603 4.16 3.64 12.70
C SER A 603 2.87 4.42 12.43
N GLU A 604 2.92 5.48 11.62
CA GLU A 604 1.73 6.26 11.25
C GLU A 604 0.80 5.47 10.32
N SER A 605 1.37 4.74 9.35
CA SER A 605 0.61 3.82 8.49
C SER A 605 -0.12 2.73 9.30
N GLN A 606 0.48 2.20 10.36
CA GLN A 606 -0.18 1.26 11.28
C GLN A 606 -1.36 1.88 12.04
N GLN A 607 -1.29 3.17 12.40
CA GLN A 607 -2.44 3.87 12.99
C GLN A 607 -3.60 3.97 11.99
N VAL A 608 -3.29 4.30 10.73
CA VAL A 608 -4.31 4.33 9.67
C VAL A 608 -4.93 2.95 9.43
N LEU A 609 -4.13 1.88 9.39
CA LEU A 609 -4.64 0.52 9.17
C LEU A 609 -5.45 -0.02 10.36
N ARG A 610 -5.22 0.48 11.58
CA ARG A 610 -6.10 0.20 12.74
C ARG A 610 -7.49 0.79 12.55
N LEU A 611 -7.57 2.00 12.00
CA LEU A 611 -8.84 2.70 11.76
C LEU A 611 -9.53 2.23 10.47
N ALA A 612 -8.77 1.93 9.43
CA ALA A 612 -9.24 1.49 8.12
C ALA A 612 -8.38 0.33 7.58
N PRO A 613 -8.68 -0.93 7.95
CA PRO A 613 -7.87 -2.11 7.60
C PRO A 613 -7.75 -2.39 6.10
N ARG A 614 -8.69 -1.85 5.30
CA ARG A 614 -8.75 -2.05 3.83
C ARG A 614 -8.25 -0.85 3.02
N ASN A 615 -7.59 0.12 3.65
CA ASN A 615 -7.06 1.27 2.92
C ASN A 615 -5.85 0.86 2.05
N LYS A 616 -6.09 0.65 0.75
CA LYS A 616 -5.07 0.20 -0.21
C LYS A 616 -3.95 1.22 -0.39
N GLU A 617 -4.25 2.51 -0.39
CA GLU A 617 -3.25 3.58 -0.56
C GLU A 617 -2.16 3.50 0.53
N ILE A 618 -2.57 3.34 1.79
CA ILE A 618 -1.63 3.19 2.90
C ILE A 618 -0.91 1.85 2.89
N ARG A 619 -1.56 0.75 2.50
CA ARG A 619 -0.87 -0.55 2.36
C ARG A 619 0.29 -0.45 1.36
N VAL A 620 0.08 0.23 0.24
CA VAL A 620 1.11 0.50 -0.77
C VAL A 620 2.19 1.41 -0.22
N LEU A 621 1.83 2.51 0.46
CA LEU A 621 2.81 3.43 1.06
C LEU A 621 3.68 2.72 2.09
N MET A 622 3.10 1.83 2.88
CA MET A 622 3.80 1.02 3.87
C MET A 622 4.71 -0.02 3.19
N GLY A 623 4.27 -0.66 2.10
CA GLY A 623 5.12 -1.52 1.28
C GLY A 623 6.33 -0.78 0.71
N LYS A 624 6.14 0.44 0.20
CA LYS A 624 7.23 1.31 -0.25
C LYS A 624 8.18 1.68 0.90
N ALA A 625 7.65 1.99 2.08
CA ALA A 625 8.45 2.32 3.26
C ALA A 625 9.28 1.13 3.75
N TYR A 626 8.70 -0.08 3.82
CA TYR A 626 9.43 -1.30 4.15
C TYR A 626 10.53 -1.61 3.14
N TYR A 627 10.29 -1.37 1.85
CA TYR A 627 11.27 -1.58 0.80
C TYR A 627 12.44 -0.60 0.93
N ALA A 628 12.14 0.69 1.12
CA ALA A 628 13.15 1.71 1.33
C ALA A 628 13.96 1.50 2.62
N ALA A 629 13.32 0.98 3.67
CA ALA A 629 13.97 0.57 4.92
C ALA A 629 14.73 -0.76 4.82
N LYS A 630 14.61 -1.49 3.70
CA LYS A 630 15.18 -2.84 3.49
C LYS A 630 14.80 -3.85 4.58
N ILE A 631 13.57 -3.78 5.09
CA ILE A 631 13.04 -4.71 6.09
C ILE A 631 12.21 -5.76 5.37
N ILE A 632 12.61 -7.03 5.41
CA ILE A 632 11.88 -8.13 4.79
C ILE A 632 11.53 -9.20 5.81
N SER A 633 10.25 -9.54 5.89
CA SER A 633 9.72 -10.60 6.75
C SER A 633 8.49 -11.25 6.09
N PRO A 634 8.07 -12.46 6.53
CA PRO A 634 6.91 -13.14 5.95
C PRO A 634 5.62 -12.30 6.01
N GLU A 635 5.45 -11.49 7.06
CA GLU A 635 4.28 -10.62 7.26
C GLU A 635 4.28 -9.43 6.29
N VAL A 636 5.48 -8.97 5.88
CA VAL A 636 5.64 -7.80 5.01
C VAL A 636 5.41 -8.14 3.53
N LEU A 637 5.45 -9.42 3.16
CA LEU A 637 5.28 -9.89 1.79
C LEU A 637 3.98 -9.40 1.14
N GLU A 638 2.88 -9.34 1.90
CA GLU A 638 1.60 -8.84 1.38
C GLU A 638 1.67 -7.37 0.97
N TYR A 639 2.37 -6.53 1.73
CA TYR A 639 2.51 -5.11 1.39
C TYR A 639 3.41 -4.89 0.17
N TYR A 640 4.39 -5.77 -0.06
CA TYR A 640 5.16 -5.74 -1.29
C TYR A 640 4.36 -6.18 -2.51
N LEU A 641 3.44 -7.14 -2.34
CA LEU A 641 2.50 -7.51 -3.41
C LEU A 641 1.57 -6.34 -3.76
N ASP A 642 1.06 -5.61 -2.76
CA ASP A 642 0.24 -4.41 -3.01
C ASP A 642 0.99 -3.34 -3.84
N VAL A 643 2.31 -3.21 -3.65
CA VAL A 643 3.16 -2.33 -4.47
C VAL A 643 3.31 -2.86 -5.89
N LEU A 644 3.53 -4.17 -6.05
CA LEU A 644 3.69 -4.83 -7.35
C LEU A 644 2.38 -4.92 -8.15
N GLU A 645 1.22 -4.81 -7.51
CA GLU A 645 -0.05 -4.63 -8.24
C GLU A 645 -0.12 -3.29 -8.98
N ILE A 646 0.55 -2.26 -8.46
CA ILE A 646 0.58 -0.91 -9.06
C ILE A 646 1.74 -0.78 -10.04
N ASP A 647 2.90 -1.34 -9.69
CA ASP A 647 4.10 -1.35 -10.52
C ASP A 647 4.61 -2.79 -10.72
N PRO A 648 4.00 -3.55 -11.65
CA PRO A 648 4.33 -4.96 -11.89
C PRO A 648 5.75 -5.19 -12.41
N ASP A 649 6.40 -4.16 -12.96
CA ASP A 649 7.70 -4.26 -13.63
C ASP A 649 8.86 -3.80 -12.74
N ASN A 650 8.63 -3.59 -11.43
CA ASN A 650 9.65 -3.14 -10.50
C ASN A 650 10.72 -4.21 -10.25
N ARG A 651 11.71 -4.29 -11.15
CA ARG A 651 12.76 -5.33 -11.17
C ARG A 651 13.51 -5.45 -9.86
N ASN A 652 13.76 -4.32 -9.20
CA ASN A 652 14.53 -4.29 -7.96
C ASN A 652 13.73 -4.88 -6.80
N LEU A 653 12.45 -4.49 -6.65
CA LEU A 653 11.57 -5.07 -5.64
C LEU A 653 11.27 -6.55 -5.93
N LEU A 654 11.01 -6.91 -7.19
CA LEU A 654 10.84 -8.29 -7.63
C LEU A 654 12.06 -9.14 -7.27
N SER A 655 13.27 -8.68 -7.58
CA SER A 655 14.51 -9.39 -7.24
C SER A 655 14.70 -9.51 -5.73
N TYR A 656 14.39 -8.45 -4.98
CA TYR A 656 14.50 -8.42 -3.52
C TYR A 656 13.53 -9.40 -2.84
N VAL A 657 12.26 -9.42 -3.24
CA VAL A 657 11.26 -10.36 -2.70
C VAL A 657 11.53 -11.78 -3.22
N GLY A 658 11.95 -11.91 -4.47
CA GLY A 658 12.32 -13.17 -5.09
C GLY A 658 13.44 -13.88 -4.34
N THR A 659 14.56 -13.19 -4.11
CA THR A 659 15.70 -13.73 -3.36
C THR A 659 15.31 -14.19 -1.96
N PHE A 660 14.59 -13.37 -1.20
CA PHE A 660 14.11 -13.75 0.13
C PHE A 660 13.21 -14.99 0.12
N CYS A 661 12.21 -15.01 -0.78
CA CYS A 661 11.34 -16.18 -0.94
C CYS A 661 12.15 -17.43 -1.34
N THR A 662 13.21 -17.27 -2.13
CA THR A 662 14.10 -18.38 -2.51
C THR A 662 14.90 -18.94 -1.35
N GLU A 663 15.42 -18.08 -0.48
CA GLU A 663 16.21 -18.48 0.69
C GLU A 663 15.35 -19.14 1.75
N LYS A 664 14.14 -18.62 1.98
CA LYS A 664 13.20 -19.14 2.98
C LYS A 664 12.37 -20.32 2.49
N LYS A 665 12.42 -20.66 1.20
CA LYS A 665 11.65 -21.74 0.55
C LYS A 665 10.14 -21.64 0.84
N ILE A 666 9.61 -20.42 0.88
CA ILE A 666 8.17 -20.18 1.08
C ILE A 666 7.47 -20.38 -0.27
N LEU A 667 6.63 -21.42 -0.37
CA LEU A 667 5.83 -21.71 -1.57
C LEU A 667 4.34 -21.46 -1.30
N ASN A 668 3.88 -20.26 -1.65
CA ASN A 668 2.47 -19.86 -1.64
C ASN A 668 2.00 -19.55 -3.08
N PRO A 669 0.69 -19.62 -3.38
CA PRO A 669 0.16 -19.31 -4.71
C PRO A 669 0.53 -17.90 -5.20
N THR A 670 0.57 -16.94 -4.28
CA THR A 670 1.01 -15.56 -4.54
C THR A 670 2.50 -15.47 -4.85
N THR A 671 3.33 -16.19 -4.10
CA THR A 671 4.77 -16.31 -4.38
C THR A 671 5.01 -16.99 -5.73
N MET A 672 4.20 -17.98 -6.12
CA MET A 672 4.29 -18.62 -7.43
C MET A 672 4.00 -17.65 -8.58
N ALA A 673 3.02 -16.76 -8.44
CA ALA A 673 2.73 -15.71 -9.43
C ALA A 673 3.92 -14.75 -9.57
N LEU A 674 4.50 -14.32 -8.45
CA LEU A 674 5.68 -13.46 -8.43
C LEU A 674 6.90 -14.12 -9.09
N MET A 675 7.17 -15.39 -8.76
CA MET A 675 8.29 -16.14 -9.32
C MET A 675 8.16 -16.32 -10.83
N ARG A 676 6.94 -16.46 -11.35
CA ARG A 676 6.68 -16.52 -12.80
C ARG A 676 7.06 -15.22 -13.51
N GLN A 677 6.67 -14.07 -12.93
CA GLN A 677 7.08 -12.76 -13.45
C GLN A 677 8.60 -12.61 -13.40
N LEU A 678 9.22 -13.02 -12.30
CA LEU A 678 10.67 -12.94 -12.16
C LEU A 678 11.42 -13.87 -13.12
N ALA A 679 10.89 -15.05 -13.44
CA ALA A 679 11.45 -15.95 -14.44
C ALA A 679 11.37 -15.41 -15.88
N GLN A 680 10.37 -14.57 -16.19
CA GLN A 680 10.32 -13.86 -17.47
C GLN A 680 11.41 -12.78 -17.56
N LEU A 681 11.69 -12.10 -16.44
CA LEU A 681 12.69 -11.03 -16.36
C LEU A 681 14.13 -11.56 -16.23
N GLN A 682 14.31 -12.72 -15.59
CA GLN A 682 15.60 -13.38 -15.36
C GLN A 682 15.53 -14.87 -15.74
N PRO A 683 15.55 -15.20 -17.04
CA PRO A 683 15.43 -16.59 -17.51
C PRO A 683 16.57 -17.50 -17.02
N GLU A 684 17.74 -16.92 -16.75
CA GLU A 684 18.95 -17.63 -16.35
C GLU A 684 19.04 -17.92 -14.85
N ASN A 685 18.12 -17.41 -14.03
CA ASN A 685 18.20 -17.59 -12.58
C ASN A 685 17.82 -19.01 -12.15
N ASP A 686 18.84 -19.85 -11.96
CA ASP A 686 18.70 -21.27 -11.59
C ASP A 686 17.91 -21.48 -10.29
N LYS A 687 18.04 -20.59 -9.30
CA LYS A 687 17.33 -20.70 -8.02
C LYS A 687 15.82 -20.52 -8.20
N VAL A 688 15.43 -19.54 -9.02
CA VAL A 688 14.03 -19.23 -9.32
C VAL A 688 13.41 -20.34 -10.14
N ARG A 689 14.16 -20.87 -11.11
CA ARG A 689 13.76 -22.04 -11.89
C ARG A 689 13.51 -23.25 -10.99
N ALA A 690 14.42 -23.55 -10.08
CA ALA A 690 14.29 -24.69 -9.16
C ALA A 690 13.07 -24.57 -8.23
N LEU A 691 12.73 -23.36 -7.79
CA LEU A 691 11.55 -23.14 -6.94
C LEU A 691 10.23 -23.18 -7.72
N LEU A 692 10.20 -22.61 -8.92
CA LEU A 692 9.06 -22.76 -9.83
C LEU A 692 8.84 -24.23 -10.19
N LEU A 693 9.90 -24.95 -10.53
CA LEU A 693 9.87 -26.38 -10.80
C LEU A 693 9.29 -27.13 -9.60
N ARG A 694 9.79 -26.87 -8.38
CA ARG A 694 9.27 -27.49 -7.15
C ARG A 694 7.79 -27.16 -6.90
N GLY A 695 7.38 -25.92 -7.17
CA GLY A 695 5.98 -25.50 -7.05
C GLY A 695 5.09 -26.19 -8.07
N TYR A 696 5.49 -26.22 -9.34
CA TYR A 696 4.77 -26.90 -10.40
C TYR A 696 4.68 -28.41 -10.17
N LEU A 697 5.74 -29.05 -9.66
CA LEU A 697 5.72 -30.46 -9.26
C LEU A 697 4.75 -30.73 -8.09
N LYS A 698 4.69 -29.82 -7.11
CA LYS A 698 3.78 -29.93 -5.96
C LYS A 698 2.32 -29.75 -6.38
N ASP A 699 2.05 -28.76 -7.23
CA ASP A 699 0.70 -28.43 -7.71
C ASP A 699 0.24 -29.35 -8.86
N GLY A 700 1.16 -30.09 -9.49
CA GLY A 700 0.89 -30.93 -10.66
C GLY A 700 0.51 -30.13 -11.91
N ASP A 701 0.97 -28.88 -11.99
CA ASP A 701 0.64 -27.97 -13.09
C ASP A 701 1.29 -28.44 -14.40
N ARG A 702 0.45 -28.65 -15.42
CA ARG A 702 0.84 -29.08 -16.78
C ARG A 702 0.64 -27.96 -17.82
N GLY A 703 0.55 -26.71 -17.37
CA GLY A 703 0.46 -25.54 -18.23
C GLY A 703 1.72 -25.33 -19.10
N ALA A 704 1.60 -24.54 -20.17
CA ALA A 704 2.68 -24.33 -21.14
C ALA A 704 4.01 -23.87 -20.50
N SER A 705 3.95 -22.97 -19.50
CA SER A 705 5.13 -22.49 -18.78
C SER A 705 5.79 -23.56 -17.91
N ALA A 706 4.99 -24.41 -17.24
CA ALA A 706 5.50 -25.54 -16.47
C ALA A 706 6.16 -26.57 -17.39
N MET A 707 5.52 -26.87 -18.53
CA MET A 707 6.05 -27.79 -19.55
C MET A 707 7.38 -27.33 -20.16
N ALA A 708 7.56 -26.03 -20.36
CA ALA A 708 8.84 -25.48 -20.80
C ALA A 708 9.95 -25.73 -19.77
N LEU A 709 9.66 -25.51 -18.48
CA LEU A 709 10.62 -25.77 -17.40
C LEU A 709 10.94 -27.25 -17.24
N TYR A 710 9.95 -28.14 -17.38
CA TYR A 710 10.17 -29.59 -17.32
C TYR A 710 11.09 -30.09 -18.44
N LYS A 711 10.98 -29.55 -19.65
CA LYS A 711 11.89 -29.89 -20.76
C LYS A 711 13.32 -29.43 -20.48
N ILE A 712 13.48 -28.20 -20.00
CA ILE A 712 14.79 -27.65 -19.63
C ILE A 712 15.42 -28.47 -18.49
N GLU A 713 14.62 -28.88 -17.50
CA GLU A 713 15.09 -29.71 -16.40
C GLU A 713 15.47 -31.13 -16.88
N ARG A 714 14.73 -31.72 -17.82
CA ARG A 714 15.10 -33.02 -18.43
C ARG A 714 16.49 -32.97 -19.08
N GLU A 715 16.81 -31.88 -19.78
CA GLU A 715 18.11 -31.70 -20.45
C GLU A 715 19.24 -31.48 -19.43
N ARG A 716 18.98 -30.71 -18.37
CA ARG A 716 19.99 -30.38 -17.34
C ARG A 716 20.18 -31.47 -16.30
N ASN A 717 19.13 -32.19 -15.95
CA ASN A 717 19.12 -33.18 -14.87
C ASN A 717 18.31 -34.43 -15.26
N PRO A 718 18.88 -35.31 -16.11
CA PRO A 718 18.19 -36.47 -16.67
C PRO A 718 17.72 -37.52 -15.65
N GLN A 719 18.20 -37.44 -14.40
CA GLN A 719 17.87 -38.37 -13.32
C GLN A 719 16.62 -37.96 -12.51
N ASN A 720 16.03 -36.79 -12.78
CA ASN A 720 14.84 -36.34 -12.08
C ASN A 720 13.58 -37.08 -12.56
N LEU A 721 13.28 -38.21 -11.91
CA LEU A 721 12.19 -39.13 -12.25
C LEU A 721 10.82 -38.45 -12.27
N ASP A 722 10.52 -37.58 -11.30
CA ASP A 722 9.21 -36.91 -11.18
C ASP A 722 8.89 -36.04 -12.40
N VAL A 723 9.89 -35.32 -12.92
CA VAL A 723 9.74 -34.48 -14.11
C VAL A 723 9.55 -35.33 -15.36
N ARG A 724 10.33 -36.40 -15.50
CA ARG A 724 10.26 -37.28 -16.68
C ARG A 724 8.93 -38.04 -16.75
N VAL A 725 8.37 -38.44 -15.62
CA VAL A 725 7.03 -39.05 -15.56
C VAL A 725 5.95 -38.06 -16.01
N ILE A 726 6.02 -36.80 -15.58
CA ILE A 726 5.06 -35.77 -16.04
C ILE A 726 5.19 -35.51 -17.54
N LEU A 727 6.42 -35.57 -18.10
CA LEU A 727 6.63 -35.47 -19.54
C LEU A 727 6.05 -36.69 -20.29
N ALA A 728 6.21 -37.90 -19.76
CA ALA A 728 5.64 -39.12 -20.33
C ALA A 728 4.09 -39.09 -20.32
N GLU A 729 3.47 -38.64 -19.23
CA GLU A 729 2.03 -38.40 -19.13
C GLU A 729 1.53 -37.39 -20.18
N GLU A 730 2.30 -36.31 -20.42
CA GLU A 730 1.94 -35.32 -21.43
C GLU A 730 1.99 -35.89 -22.85
N HIS A 731 2.98 -36.74 -23.16
CA HIS A 731 3.03 -37.47 -24.42
C HIS A 731 1.80 -38.37 -24.61
N LEU A 732 1.35 -39.06 -23.56
CA LEU A 732 0.10 -39.84 -23.60
C LEU A 732 -1.15 -39.00 -23.81
N ARG A 733 -1.18 -37.78 -23.26
CA ARG A 733 -2.29 -36.85 -23.45
C ARG A 733 -2.36 -36.34 -24.89
N LYS A 734 -1.20 -36.07 -25.50
CA LYS A 734 -1.08 -35.61 -26.89
C LYS A 734 -1.30 -36.70 -27.94
N GLY A 735 -1.35 -37.97 -27.51
CA GLY A 735 -1.48 -39.12 -28.41
C GLY A 735 -0.15 -39.60 -28.99
N ASP A 736 0.98 -39.05 -28.55
CA ASP A 736 2.33 -39.53 -28.88
C ASP A 736 2.65 -40.78 -28.04
N ILE A 737 1.86 -41.85 -28.19
CA ILE A 737 1.91 -43.01 -27.29
C ILE A 737 3.27 -43.73 -27.37
N ASP A 738 3.85 -43.85 -28.56
CA ASP A 738 5.15 -44.50 -28.76
C ASP A 738 6.28 -43.79 -28.01
N LYS A 739 6.28 -42.44 -27.99
CA LYS A 739 7.26 -41.64 -27.25
C LYS A 739 7.08 -41.74 -25.74
N ALA A 740 5.83 -41.87 -25.28
CA ALA A 740 5.55 -42.08 -23.87
C ALA A 740 6.07 -43.44 -23.39
N ILE A 741 5.88 -44.50 -24.20
CA ILE A 741 6.38 -45.84 -23.90
C ILE A 741 7.91 -45.83 -23.83
N SER A 742 8.59 -45.26 -24.83
CA SER A 742 10.06 -45.20 -24.82
C SER A 742 10.61 -44.43 -23.61
N GLU A 743 9.95 -43.32 -23.23
CA GLU A 743 10.34 -42.54 -22.05
C GLU A 743 10.14 -43.34 -20.76
N CYS A 744 9.06 -44.11 -20.65
CA CYS A 744 8.80 -44.97 -19.51
C CYS A 744 9.77 -46.15 -19.40
N GLU A 745 10.18 -46.75 -20.52
CA GLU A 745 11.20 -47.81 -20.55
C GLU A 745 12.55 -47.29 -20.06
N GLU A 746 12.94 -46.07 -20.47
CA GLU A 746 14.13 -45.41 -19.93
C GLU A 746 13.99 -45.11 -18.42
N LEU A 747 12.79 -44.81 -17.94
CA LEU A 747 12.54 -44.58 -16.52
C LEU A 747 12.65 -45.86 -15.69
N LEU A 748 12.25 -47.01 -16.23
CA LEU A 748 12.41 -48.30 -15.56
C LEU A 748 13.88 -48.68 -15.38
N ASN A 749 14.75 -48.28 -16.31
CA ASN A 749 16.19 -48.48 -16.18
C ASN A 749 16.80 -47.64 -15.04
N ILE A 750 16.16 -46.54 -14.64
CA ILE A 750 16.62 -45.68 -13.54
C ILE A 750 15.99 -46.12 -12.21
N ASN A 751 14.68 -46.35 -12.18
CA ASN A 751 13.97 -46.84 -11.00
C ASN A 751 12.83 -47.78 -11.39
N LEU A 752 13.12 -49.07 -11.22
CA LEU A 752 12.24 -50.17 -11.57
C LEU A 752 10.93 -50.19 -10.77
N ASN A 753 10.86 -49.56 -9.59
CA ASN A 753 9.71 -49.65 -8.69
C ASN A 753 8.90 -48.34 -8.62
N HIS A 754 9.12 -47.41 -9.56
CA HIS A 754 8.47 -46.10 -9.50
C HIS A 754 6.97 -46.18 -9.86
N PRO A 755 6.02 -45.99 -8.92
CA PRO A 755 4.62 -46.38 -9.12
C PRO A 755 3.91 -45.65 -10.28
N LYS A 756 4.18 -44.36 -10.44
CA LYS A 756 3.56 -43.57 -11.51
C LYS A 756 4.06 -43.99 -12.90
N THR A 757 5.30 -44.45 -13.03
CA THR A 757 5.85 -44.90 -14.33
C THR A 757 5.06 -46.12 -14.84
N HIS A 758 4.73 -47.06 -13.95
CA HIS A 758 3.91 -48.22 -14.30
C HIS A 758 2.47 -47.86 -14.61
N GLN A 759 1.91 -46.85 -13.94
CA GLN A 759 0.58 -46.34 -14.25
C GLN A 759 0.53 -45.74 -15.66
N VAL A 760 1.52 -44.90 -16.01
CA VAL A 760 1.64 -44.29 -17.34
C VAL A 760 1.81 -45.38 -18.41
N MET A 761 2.66 -46.39 -18.18
CA MET A 761 2.78 -47.51 -19.12
C MET A 761 1.48 -48.30 -19.27
N PHE A 762 0.78 -48.59 -18.18
CA PHE A 762 -0.51 -49.28 -18.25
C PHE A 762 -1.52 -48.52 -19.11
N GLU A 763 -1.63 -47.20 -18.90
CA GLU A 763 -2.51 -46.34 -19.70
C GLU A 763 -2.07 -46.26 -21.17
N ALA A 764 -0.76 -46.23 -21.44
CA ALA A 764 -0.19 -46.23 -22.78
C ALA A 764 -0.53 -47.50 -23.58
N TYR A 765 -0.19 -48.66 -23.00
CA TYR A 765 -0.43 -49.96 -23.62
C TYR A 765 -1.93 -50.31 -23.68
N SER A 766 -2.75 -49.80 -22.75
CA SER A 766 -4.20 -49.92 -22.81
C SER A 766 -4.80 -49.16 -23.99
N LYS A 767 -4.31 -47.95 -24.30
CA LYS A 767 -4.79 -47.17 -25.46
C LYS A 767 -4.41 -47.79 -26.80
N LEU A 768 -3.32 -48.55 -26.85
CA LEU A 768 -2.88 -49.31 -28.03
C LEU A 768 -3.52 -50.70 -28.14
N ASP A 769 -4.36 -51.09 -27.18
CA ASP A 769 -4.94 -52.43 -27.04
C ASP A 769 -3.89 -53.56 -27.01
N LYS A 770 -2.71 -53.23 -26.47
CA LYS A 770 -1.51 -54.09 -26.41
C LYS A 770 -1.11 -54.44 -24.97
N LEU A 771 -2.07 -54.58 -24.07
CA LEU A 771 -1.85 -55.01 -22.69
C LEU A 771 -1.06 -56.34 -22.55
N PRO A 772 -1.21 -57.34 -23.45
CA PRO A 772 -0.39 -58.55 -23.39
C PRO A 772 1.11 -58.31 -23.62
N GLU A 773 1.47 -57.28 -24.40
CA GLU A 773 2.87 -56.92 -24.64
C GLU A 773 3.50 -56.34 -23.36
N LEU A 774 2.78 -55.51 -22.62
CA LEU A 774 3.20 -55.00 -21.30
C LEU A 774 3.41 -56.13 -20.28
N GLY A 775 2.56 -57.16 -20.32
CA GLY A 775 2.73 -58.37 -19.50
C GLY A 775 4.08 -59.06 -19.77
N LYS A 776 4.46 -59.20 -21.05
CA LYS A 776 5.77 -59.76 -21.44
C LYS A 776 6.93 -58.90 -20.95
N VAL A 777 6.81 -57.57 -20.97
CA VAL A 777 7.84 -56.67 -20.43
C VAL A 777 8.04 -56.90 -18.94
N TYR A 778 6.96 -57.03 -18.16
CA TYR A 778 7.07 -57.36 -16.73
C TYR A 778 7.59 -58.78 -16.47
N GLU A 779 7.25 -59.76 -17.30
CA GLU A 779 7.81 -61.12 -17.22
C GLU A 779 9.32 -61.13 -17.50
N GLN A 780 9.79 -60.35 -18.49
CA GLN A 780 11.21 -60.18 -18.79
C GLN A 780 11.97 -59.52 -17.63
N ILE A 781 11.37 -58.50 -16.99
CA ILE A 781 11.94 -57.85 -15.80
C ILE A 781 12.03 -58.86 -14.64
N LEU A 782 10.99 -59.65 -14.41
CA LEU A 782 10.97 -60.66 -13.35
C LEU A 782 11.91 -61.86 -13.62
N ALA A 783 12.24 -62.14 -14.87
CA ALA A 783 13.27 -63.13 -15.19
C ALA A 783 14.66 -62.70 -14.71
N GLY A 784 14.94 -61.39 -14.70
CA GLY A 784 16.15 -60.80 -14.12
C GLY A 784 16.06 -60.55 -12.61
N GLU A 785 14.88 -60.16 -12.11
CA GLU A 785 14.61 -59.91 -10.68
C GLU A 785 13.41 -60.71 -10.14
N PRO A 786 13.59 -62.01 -9.83
CA PRO A 786 12.48 -62.92 -9.50
C PRO A 786 11.74 -62.57 -8.20
N TYR A 787 12.33 -61.75 -7.33
CA TYR A 787 11.81 -61.40 -6.01
C TYR A 787 11.19 -60.00 -5.94
N ASN A 788 11.05 -59.28 -7.06
CA ASN A 788 10.47 -57.95 -7.05
C ASN A 788 8.95 -58.00 -6.84
N THR A 789 8.52 -57.87 -5.58
CA THR A 789 7.10 -57.94 -5.17
C THR A 789 6.25 -56.83 -5.79
N PHE A 790 6.83 -55.67 -6.10
CA PHE A 790 6.12 -54.56 -6.72
C PHE A 790 5.72 -54.92 -8.16
N ILE A 791 6.65 -55.39 -8.98
CA ILE A 791 6.37 -55.82 -10.36
C ILE A 791 5.45 -57.05 -10.41
N GLN A 792 5.64 -58.01 -9.51
CA GLN A 792 4.72 -59.15 -9.35
C GLN A 792 3.28 -58.70 -9.09
N SER A 793 3.09 -57.68 -8.25
CA SER A 793 1.76 -57.12 -7.98
C SER A 793 1.13 -56.43 -9.20
N GLN A 794 1.94 -55.73 -10.01
CA GLN A 794 1.46 -55.09 -11.24
C GLN A 794 1.11 -56.14 -12.32
N LEU A 795 1.93 -57.19 -12.47
CA LEU A 795 1.65 -58.29 -13.39
C LEU A 795 0.42 -59.11 -12.97
N ALA A 796 0.23 -59.35 -11.67
CA ALA A 796 -0.98 -59.98 -11.14
C ALA A 796 -2.23 -59.13 -11.43
N ARG A 797 -2.13 -57.80 -11.33
CA ARG A 797 -3.20 -56.86 -11.69
C ARG A 797 -3.53 -56.88 -13.19
N LEU A 798 -2.54 -57.07 -14.05
CA LEU A 798 -2.72 -57.19 -15.51
C LEU A 798 -3.39 -58.50 -15.93
N THR A 799 -2.97 -59.61 -15.32
CA THR A 799 -3.33 -60.96 -15.77
C THR A 799 -4.50 -61.57 -15.00
N GLY A 800 -4.92 -60.94 -13.89
CA GLY A 800 -5.97 -61.43 -13.01
C GLY A 800 -5.60 -62.70 -12.23
N LYS A 801 -4.34 -63.15 -12.31
CA LYS A 801 -3.83 -64.34 -11.61
C LYS A 801 -3.13 -63.92 -10.31
N PRO A 802 -3.37 -64.59 -9.17
CA PRO A 802 -2.65 -64.29 -7.93
C PRO A 802 -1.15 -64.53 -8.13
N SER A 803 -0.32 -63.62 -7.62
CA SER A 803 1.14 -63.73 -7.64
C SER A 803 1.57 -65.01 -6.92
N GLN A 804 2.00 -66.03 -7.65
CA GLN A 804 2.65 -67.18 -7.04
C GLN A 804 4.04 -66.75 -6.57
N PRO A 805 4.40 -66.92 -5.29
CA PRO A 805 5.80 -66.77 -4.90
C PRO A 805 6.64 -67.80 -5.66
N PRO A 806 7.87 -67.47 -6.09
CA PRO A 806 8.72 -68.43 -6.77
C PRO A 806 8.96 -69.66 -5.86
N PRO A 807 9.11 -70.86 -6.43
CA PRO A 807 9.44 -72.04 -5.65
C PRO A 807 10.75 -71.79 -4.90
N VAL A 808 10.72 -72.05 -3.59
CA VAL A 808 11.89 -72.00 -2.72
C VAL A 808 12.96 -72.90 -3.33
N ALA A 809 14.01 -72.32 -3.90
CA ALA A 809 15.22 -73.07 -4.18
C ALA A 809 15.77 -73.56 -2.83
N ALA A 810 15.91 -74.88 -2.72
CA ALA A 810 16.39 -75.54 -1.51
C ALA A 810 17.70 -74.92 -1.02
N PRO A 811 17.89 -74.73 0.30
CA PRO A 811 19.19 -74.33 0.82
C PRO A 811 20.23 -75.41 0.47
N PRO A 812 21.46 -75.03 0.07
CA PRO A 812 22.51 -76.02 -0.14
C PRO A 812 22.75 -76.80 1.16
N ALA A 813 22.92 -78.11 0.99
CA ALA A 813 23.01 -79.10 2.05
C ALA A 813 24.04 -78.73 3.13
N ALA A 814 23.68 -79.08 4.36
CA ALA A 814 24.53 -79.00 5.53
C ALA A 814 25.88 -79.70 5.28
N VAL A 815 26.97 -78.96 5.50
CA VAL A 815 28.30 -79.51 5.70
C VAL A 815 28.41 -79.93 7.18
N PRO A 816 28.77 -81.18 7.51
CA PRO A 816 28.98 -81.62 8.89
C PRO A 816 30.32 -81.12 9.45
N PRO A 817 30.48 -81.10 10.79
CA PRO A 817 31.46 -80.27 11.47
C PRO A 817 32.86 -80.89 11.45
N SER A 818 33.88 -80.04 11.36
CA SER A 818 35.24 -80.35 11.83
C SER A 818 35.70 -79.21 12.74
N GLU A 819 35.91 -79.54 14.01
CA GLU A 819 36.65 -78.77 15.03
C GLU A 819 38.09 -79.35 15.15
N PRO A 820 39.04 -78.73 15.88
CA PRO A 820 39.12 -77.35 16.41
C PRO A 820 40.44 -76.60 16.06
N GLU A 821 40.40 -75.27 16.25
CA GLU A 821 41.43 -74.27 16.66
C GLU A 821 42.93 -74.66 16.85
N PRO A 822 43.92 -73.72 16.74
CA PRO A 822 43.85 -72.41 17.43
C PRO A 822 44.58 -71.19 16.82
N THR A 823 44.12 -70.02 17.31
CA THR A 823 44.81 -68.76 17.67
C THR A 823 46.17 -68.40 17.06
N VAL A 824 46.36 -67.12 16.71
CA VAL A 824 47.12 -66.13 17.50
C VAL A 824 47.26 -64.82 16.71
N ALA A 825 47.21 -63.73 17.47
CA ALA A 825 47.39 -62.34 17.10
C ALA A 825 48.74 -61.99 16.41
N GLU A 826 48.76 -60.77 15.87
CA GLU A 826 49.91 -59.86 15.72
C GLU A 826 51.10 -60.27 14.81
N LYS A 827 51.25 -59.54 13.71
CA LYS A 827 52.42 -58.67 13.39
C LYS A 827 52.23 -58.01 12.01
N LEU A 828 52.06 -56.69 11.95
CA LEU A 828 53.10 -55.67 11.73
C LEU A 828 53.63 -55.70 10.27
N THR A 829 53.27 -54.71 9.44
CA THR A 829 54.14 -53.59 8.94
C THR A 829 55.34 -54.07 8.14
N SER A 830 55.80 -53.51 7.02
CA SER A 830 55.77 -52.21 6.35
C SER A 830 56.04 -52.50 4.84
N ASP A 831 55.76 -51.67 3.84
CA ASP A 831 56.45 -50.41 3.53
C ASP A 831 55.80 -49.67 2.35
N ARG A 832 55.64 -48.35 2.53
CA ARG A 832 55.95 -47.20 1.64
C ARG A 832 55.40 -47.12 0.18
N VAL A 833 54.28 -46.40 0.10
CA VAL A 833 53.82 -45.25 -0.75
C VAL A 833 54.84 -44.59 -1.71
N PRO A 834 54.41 -44.13 -2.93
CA PRO A 834 53.93 -42.75 -3.19
C PRO A 834 52.60 -42.74 -4.00
N ALA A 835 51.53 -41.98 -3.70
CA ALA A 835 51.28 -40.55 -3.47
C ALA A 835 50.52 -39.91 -4.67
N ALA A 836 49.22 -39.68 -4.49
CA ALA A 836 48.29 -38.69 -5.07
C ALA A 836 46.88 -39.31 -5.02
N SER A 837 45.80 -38.77 -4.45
CA SER A 837 45.37 -37.41 -4.11
C SER A 837 44.33 -37.50 -2.97
N GLY A 838 44.38 -36.57 -2.01
CA GLY A 838 43.71 -36.66 -0.71
C GLY A 838 42.22 -36.29 -0.63
N GLY A 839 41.60 -36.81 0.44
CA GLY A 839 40.38 -36.35 1.10
C GLY A 839 40.44 -36.79 2.59
N PRO A 840 40.00 -35.98 3.58
CA PRO A 840 40.40 -36.14 4.97
C PRO A 840 39.61 -37.20 5.75
N VAL A 841 40.34 -37.83 6.67
CA VAL A 841 39.92 -38.81 7.68
C VAL A 841 38.99 -38.15 8.71
N ARG A 842 37.89 -38.83 9.06
CA ARG A 842 36.92 -38.40 10.09
C ARG A 842 37.54 -38.51 11.48
N GLY A 843 37.79 -37.38 12.14
CA GLY A 843 38.13 -37.34 13.58
C GLY A 843 36.88 -37.55 14.46
N THR A 844 37.07 -37.94 15.72
CA THR A 844 36.03 -37.94 16.76
C THR A 844 36.28 -36.76 17.72
N GLN A 845 35.21 -36.14 18.21
CA GLN A 845 35.23 -35.03 19.16
C GLN A 845 34.41 -35.38 20.40
N ARG A 846 34.87 -34.93 21.57
CA ARG A 846 34.32 -35.34 22.88
C ARG A 846 33.33 -34.30 23.37
N CYS A 847 32.11 -34.72 23.72
CA CYS A 847 31.07 -33.80 24.18
C CYS A 847 31.50 -33.08 25.47
N PRO A 848 31.51 -31.74 25.52
CA PRO A 848 31.95 -31.00 26.71
C PRO A 848 30.98 -31.15 27.90
N LYS A 849 29.74 -31.61 27.67
CA LYS A 849 28.72 -31.74 28.71
C LYS A 849 28.64 -33.13 29.34
N CYS A 850 28.85 -34.20 28.57
CA CYS A 850 28.73 -35.59 29.06
C CYS A 850 29.94 -36.48 28.75
N GLY A 851 30.98 -35.95 28.09
CA GLY A 851 32.27 -36.63 27.90
C GLY A 851 32.29 -37.76 26.88
N THR A 852 31.16 -38.08 26.22
CA THR A 852 31.08 -39.10 25.17
C THR A 852 31.76 -38.65 23.89
N GLU A 853 32.54 -39.55 23.27
CA GLU A 853 33.20 -39.30 21.98
C GLU A 853 32.22 -39.54 20.83
N VAL A 854 32.13 -38.55 19.95
CA VAL A 854 31.15 -38.50 18.86
C VAL A 854 31.88 -38.19 17.56
N LEU A 855 31.44 -38.77 16.45
CA LEU A 855 32.06 -38.57 15.14
C LEU A 855 31.98 -37.09 14.71
N ALA A 856 33.10 -36.49 14.28
CA ALA A 856 33.13 -35.11 13.82
C ALA A 856 32.19 -34.94 12.61
N GLY A 857 31.20 -34.05 12.75
CA GLY A 857 30.11 -33.83 11.79
C GLY A 857 28.70 -33.94 12.37
N THR A 858 28.55 -34.43 13.61
CA THR A 858 27.26 -34.37 14.33
C THR A 858 27.14 -33.08 15.11
N TYR A 859 26.13 -32.26 14.80
CA TYR A 859 25.88 -30.95 15.44
C TYR A 859 25.28 -31.06 16.85
N PHE A 860 24.78 -32.22 17.25
CA PHE A 860 24.16 -32.45 18.57
C PHE A 860 24.54 -33.81 19.13
N CYS A 861 24.90 -33.83 20.42
CA CYS A 861 25.04 -35.07 21.19
C CYS A 861 23.66 -35.60 21.60
N THR A 862 23.55 -36.89 21.86
CA THR A 862 22.30 -37.54 22.33
C THR A 862 21.76 -36.97 23.66
N CYS A 863 22.58 -36.23 24.41
CA CYS A 863 22.17 -35.49 25.60
C CYS A 863 21.58 -34.10 25.30
N GLY A 864 21.42 -33.74 24.02
CA GLY A 864 20.84 -32.47 23.55
C GLY A 864 21.81 -31.28 23.54
N ALA A 865 23.09 -31.47 23.86
CA ALA A 865 24.10 -30.42 23.79
C ALA A 865 24.63 -30.26 22.35
N PRO A 866 24.78 -29.03 21.83
CA PRO A 866 25.47 -28.80 20.57
C PRO A 866 26.94 -29.17 20.71
N LEU A 867 27.49 -29.85 19.70
CA LEU A 867 28.86 -30.39 19.67
C LEU A 867 29.82 -29.54 18.84
#